data_AF-A0A949NPA3-F1
#
_entry.id   AF-A0A949NPA3-F1
#
_cell.length_a   1.000
_cell.length_b   1.000
_cell.length_c   1.000
_cell.angle_alpha   90.00
_cell.angle_beta   90.00
_cell.angle_gamma   90.00
#
_symmetry.space_group_name_H-M   'P 1'
#
loop_
_entity.id
_entity.type
_entity.pdbx_description
1 polymer ?
#
loop_
_entity_poly.entity_id
_entity_poly.type
_entity_poly.pdbx_seq_one_letter_code
_entity_poly.pdbx_strand_id
1 'polypeptide(L)'
;MPAPKRTQHIWLQMLLGLAAGVAAGLLLNGLWELFGLPDHPGPAAWGDLVRPVGLKLFVSIALPAVAVLPSMVLGIISYLLSGAGPQAVEHCRQAQRLDAYTYLLLAAGVVLVLVWNVLGNGTLALGLIYLGLATAKAAILLRLLWRAYLAPSQEQERPLGRQGLLAVFLTALVAFGLPAPWLAQTISAGGGESAYLMQAHAVSAGQPLSLAPEHPGPEQRDFYWDSQAPEEPDRPGGALAPLFALVIAPAYALGGRLGVLLLQAAFMALGALTLLSWLRAVGVRAGPASVATGLTLGAAPVFIAGGMALPEAPAILLTLCGLRLLAWARTHPWSALPLLVAACLLLVGLELRYAALAGGLLLMGVFELLRRPLGPWLAGAVAAVPAAALALALFGPWPAWPPVLNSAVQENLAWWRQALYWWTPLAAFSGGLFLDQAYGLLPAAPVLVLALGGLPLSLRRHTAPSLHYLIPAALQLAALCFTGWYRWHGGSAPPGLLAAVLLPPAALFMAPVLAALSRPWWRLAWWLPAAMGLIYTWLLTLMPWLRLALPGTPNPLLQGLGRRLGLNLGRALPSGFGAWPEVLPATCVALALAAFYAVCAWRLPAPASGDAPTWRANEVLILALALCLTSWALVLGSVPLP
;
A
#
# COMPACT_ATOMS: atom_id res chain seq x y z
N MET A 1 7.40 -38.48 12.93
CA MET A 1 7.85 -37.62 14.04
C MET A 1 8.98 -36.73 13.53
N PRO A 2 8.94 -35.40 13.73
CA PRO A 2 10.04 -34.53 13.34
C PRO A 2 11.31 -34.89 14.12
N ALA A 3 12.46 -34.94 13.45
CA ALA A 3 13.73 -35.28 14.09
C ALA A 3 14.08 -34.23 15.17
N PRO A 4 14.22 -34.61 16.47
CA PRO A 4 14.40 -33.67 17.58
C PRO A 4 15.61 -32.73 17.44
N LYS A 5 16.61 -33.13 16.65
CA LYS A 5 17.79 -32.30 16.34
C LYS A 5 17.47 -31.04 15.52
N ARG A 6 16.39 -31.05 14.72
CA ARG A 6 16.06 -29.93 13.81
C ARG A 6 15.40 -28.77 14.52
N THR A 7 14.46 -29.06 15.42
CA THR A 7 13.81 -28.05 16.26
C THR A 7 14.85 -27.34 17.13
N GLN A 8 15.81 -28.08 17.70
CA GLN A 8 16.92 -27.51 18.46
C GLN A 8 17.75 -26.49 17.64
N HIS A 9 18.06 -26.81 16.38
CA HIS A 9 18.83 -25.90 15.53
C HIS A 9 18.09 -24.59 15.21
N ILE A 10 16.78 -24.66 14.94
CA ILE A 10 15.96 -23.46 14.69
C ILE A 10 15.95 -22.54 15.93
N TRP A 11 15.74 -23.12 17.12
CA TRP A 11 15.74 -22.36 18.37
C TRP A 11 17.10 -21.76 18.69
N LEU A 12 18.19 -22.52 18.48
CA LEU A 12 19.55 -22.01 18.66
C LEU A 12 19.82 -20.81 17.75
N GLN A 13 19.42 -20.87 16.47
CA GLN A 13 19.59 -19.77 15.54
C GLN A 13 18.78 -18.53 15.95
N MET A 14 17.55 -18.71 16.45
CA MET A 14 16.72 -17.61 16.96
C MET A 14 17.37 -16.95 18.19
N LEU A 15 17.88 -17.75 19.13
CA LEU A 15 18.58 -17.25 20.33
C LEU A 15 19.86 -16.50 19.97
N LEU A 16 20.66 -17.03 19.04
CA LEU A 16 21.87 -16.36 18.55
C LEU A 16 21.55 -15.05 17.84
N GLY A 17 20.50 -15.02 17.00
CA GLY A 17 20.04 -13.79 16.36
C GLY A 17 19.60 -12.74 17.37
N LEU A 18 18.82 -13.14 18.38
CA LEU A 18 18.39 -12.26 19.48
C LEU A 18 19.60 -11.71 20.26
N ALA A 19 20.53 -12.59 20.65
CA ALA A 19 21.75 -12.18 21.37
C ALA A 19 22.59 -11.20 20.52
N ALA A 20 22.75 -11.48 19.23
CA ALA A 20 23.45 -10.59 18.30
C ALA A 20 22.76 -9.23 18.16
N GLY A 21 21.43 -9.20 18.08
CA GLY A 21 20.65 -7.95 18.05
C GLY A 21 20.80 -7.13 19.33
N VAL A 22 20.68 -7.76 20.50
CA VAL A 22 20.87 -7.09 21.79
C VAL A 22 22.29 -6.54 21.92
N ALA A 23 23.30 -7.34 21.58
CA ALA A 23 24.69 -6.91 21.60
C ALA A 23 24.95 -5.74 20.64
N ALA A 24 24.40 -5.80 19.42
CA ALA A 24 24.49 -4.72 18.45
C ALA A 24 23.81 -3.43 18.96
N GLY A 25 22.64 -3.54 19.59
CA GLY A 25 21.93 -2.40 20.18
C GLY A 25 22.71 -1.73 21.30
N LEU A 26 23.27 -2.52 22.22
CA LEU A 26 24.13 -2.00 23.30
C LEU A 26 25.40 -1.35 22.75
N LEU A 27 26.05 -1.96 21.75
CA LEU A 27 27.23 -1.42 21.10
C LEU A 27 26.91 -0.10 20.39
N LEU A 28 25.85 -0.05 19.59
CA LEU A 28 25.41 1.16 18.90
C LEU A 28 25.08 2.27 19.89
N ASN A 29 24.38 1.96 20.99
CA ASN A 29 24.10 2.94 22.04
C ASN A 29 25.38 3.50 22.67
N GLY A 30 26.31 2.63 23.05
CA GLY A 30 27.58 3.03 23.66
C GLY A 30 28.46 3.85 22.71
N LEU A 31 28.54 3.49 21.43
CA LEU A 31 29.27 4.27 20.42
C LEU A 31 28.60 5.62 20.17
N TRP A 32 27.27 5.66 20.10
CA TRP A 32 26.53 6.92 19.91
C TRP A 32 26.82 7.91 21.04
N GLU A 33 26.86 7.44 22.29
CA GLU A 33 27.24 8.22 23.46
C GLU A 33 28.72 8.62 23.44
N LEU A 34 29.62 7.67 23.14
CA LEU A 34 31.07 7.89 23.13
C LEU A 34 31.48 8.97 22.12
N PHE A 35 30.86 9.00 20.94
CA PHE A 35 31.12 10.00 19.91
C PHE A 35 30.29 11.28 20.07
N GLY A 36 29.45 11.38 21.09
CA GLY A 36 28.61 12.55 21.34
C GLY A 36 27.70 12.90 20.16
N LEU A 37 27.19 11.88 19.45
CA LEU A 37 26.37 12.12 18.27
C LEU A 37 25.03 12.75 18.63
N PRO A 38 24.53 13.71 17.83
CA PRO A 38 23.31 14.43 18.14
C PRO A 38 22.10 13.48 18.10
N ASP A 39 21.15 13.71 19.00
CA ASP A 39 19.84 13.01 18.97
C ASP A 39 18.87 13.62 17.95
N HIS A 40 19.24 14.78 17.38
CA HIS A 40 18.57 15.45 16.28
C HIS A 40 19.33 15.22 14.96
N PRO A 41 18.63 15.13 13.83
CA PRO A 41 19.26 15.17 12.51
C PRO A 41 20.07 16.47 12.35
N GLY A 42 21.24 16.40 11.69
CA GLY A 42 22.04 17.60 11.42
C GLY A 42 21.32 18.59 10.48
N PRO A 43 21.80 19.85 10.39
CA PRO A 43 21.17 20.94 9.62
C PRO A 43 21.20 20.76 8.09
N ALA A 44 21.54 19.57 7.60
CA ALA A 44 21.44 19.25 6.17
C ALA A 44 19.98 19.30 5.71
N ALA A 45 19.73 19.19 4.40
CA ALA A 45 18.41 19.27 3.74
C ALA A 45 17.29 18.32 4.27
N TRP A 46 17.56 17.53 5.31
CA TRP A 46 16.66 16.59 5.96
C TRP A 46 16.34 16.98 7.43
N GLY A 47 17.03 17.97 7.99
CA GLY A 47 17.00 18.33 9.41
C GLY A 47 15.61 18.68 9.92
N ASP A 48 14.86 19.47 9.14
CA ASP A 48 13.53 19.95 9.53
C ASP A 48 12.43 18.88 9.35
N LEU A 49 12.72 17.79 8.63
CA LEU A 49 11.72 16.78 8.24
C LEU A 49 11.73 15.56 9.16
N VAL A 50 12.89 15.26 9.75
CA VAL A 50 13.06 14.12 10.65
C VAL A 50 12.72 14.56 12.07
N ARG A 51 12.14 13.65 12.87
CA ARG A 51 11.75 13.95 14.25
C ARG A 51 12.98 14.50 15.00
N PRO A 52 12.83 15.63 15.72
CA PRO A 52 13.96 16.32 16.36
C PRO A 52 14.58 15.55 17.53
N VAL A 53 13.97 14.44 17.95
CA VAL A 53 14.39 13.62 19.09
C VAL A 53 14.25 12.13 18.78
N GLY A 54 14.98 11.30 19.52
CA GLY A 54 14.83 9.84 19.50
C GLY A 54 15.64 9.11 18.44
N LEU A 55 16.54 9.79 17.72
CA LEU A 55 17.41 9.16 16.72
C LEU A 55 18.32 8.11 17.36
N LYS A 56 18.86 8.38 18.55
CA LYS A 56 19.67 7.44 19.33
C LYS A 56 18.88 6.17 19.67
N LEU A 57 17.62 6.32 20.09
CA LEU A 57 16.76 5.19 20.43
C LEU A 57 16.39 4.38 19.17
N PHE A 58 16.14 5.06 18.06
CA PHE A 58 15.92 4.41 16.77
C PHE A 58 17.13 3.56 16.35
N VAL A 59 18.35 4.12 16.42
CA VAL A 59 19.57 3.41 16.03
C VAL A 59 19.88 2.24 16.97
N SER A 60 19.68 2.40 18.27
CA SER A 60 19.99 1.35 19.26
C SER A 60 18.91 0.26 19.36
N ILE A 61 17.66 0.53 18.99
CA ILE A 61 16.55 -0.43 19.13
C ILE A 61 15.98 -0.88 17.78
N ALA A 62 15.56 0.08 16.93
CA ALA A 62 14.86 -0.25 15.69
C ALA A 62 15.79 -0.96 14.69
N LEU A 63 17.05 -0.50 14.55
CA LEU A 63 18.01 -1.10 13.62
C LEU A 63 18.38 -2.56 14.00
N PRO A 64 18.61 -2.92 15.27
CA PRO A 64 18.71 -4.32 15.65
C PRO A 64 17.40 -5.10 15.50
N ALA A 65 16.25 -4.50 15.85
CA ALA A 65 14.96 -5.16 15.75
C ALA A 65 14.60 -5.56 14.32
N VAL A 66 14.92 -4.72 13.31
CA VAL A 66 14.71 -5.04 11.89
C VAL A 66 15.57 -6.23 11.43
N ALA A 67 16.70 -6.50 12.10
CA ALA A 67 17.50 -7.69 11.84
C ALA A 67 16.92 -8.96 12.48
N VAL A 68 16.42 -8.85 13.72
CA VAL A 68 16.03 -10.02 14.53
C VAL A 68 14.59 -10.48 14.28
N LEU A 69 13.62 -9.57 14.23
CA LEU A 69 12.20 -9.92 14.12
C LEU A 69 11.91 -10.79 12.88
N PRO A 70 12.45 -10.50 11.68
CA PRO A 70 12.23 -11.34 10.51
C PRO A 70 12.90 -12.71 10.64
N SER A 71 14.04 -12.81 11.33
CA SER A 71 14.69 -14.10 11.63
C SER A 71 13.82 -14.96 12.55
N MET A 72 13.11 -14.36 13.51
CA MET A 72 12.15 -15.07 14.34
C MET A 72 10.97 -15.60 13.52
N VAL A 73 10.42 -14.76 12.64
CA VAL A 73 9.34 -15.17 11.70
C VAL A 73 9.82 -16.29 10.77
N LEU A 74 11.04 -16.20 10.25
CA LEU A 74 11.68 -17.25 9.46
C LEU A 74 11.77 -18.56 10.24
N GLY A 75 12.13 -18.51 11.52
CA GLY A 75 12.14 -19.67 12.42
C GLY A 75 10.76 -20.31 12.59
N ILE A 76 9.72 -19.49 12.80
CA ILE A 76 8.33 -19.96 12.90
C ILE A 76 7.89 -20.63 11.59
N ILE A 77 8.10 -19.99 10.44
CA ILE A 77 7.74 -20.57 9.13
C ILE A 77 8.52 -21.87 8.88
N SER A 78 9.80 -21.91 9.24
CA SER A 78 10.64 -23.12 9.13
C SER A 78 10.14 -24.26 10.01
N TYR A 79 9.60 -23.95 11.19
CA TYR A 79 8.95 -24.91 12.08
C TYR A 79 7.65 -25.44 11.47
N LEU A 80 6.80 -24.57 10.91
CA LEU A 80 5.58 -24.97 10.19
C LEU A 80 5.89 -25.91 9.02
N LEU A 81 7.04 -25.74 8.36
CA LEU A 81 7.52 -26.57 7.24
C LEU A 81 8.29 -27.83 7.68
N SER A 82 8.37 -28.13 8.98
CA SER A 82 9.21 -29.23 9.48
C SER A 82 8.79 -30.62 8.96
N GLY A 83 7.51 -30.80 8.60
CA GLY A 83 6.96 -32.04 8.04
C GLY A 83 6.81 -32.07 6.50
N ALA A 84 7.14 -30.99 5.78
CA ALA A 84 6.79 -30.80 4.36
C ALA A 84 7.75 -31.48 3.35
N GLY A 85 8.43 -32.56 3.73
CA GLY A 85 9.36 -33.30 2.86
C GLY A 85 10.74 -32.65 2.69
N PRO A 86 11.67 -33.31 1.97
CA PRO A 86 13.09 -32.92 1.88
C PRO A 86 13.31 -31.60 1.12
N GLN A 87 12.51 -31.29 0.11
CA GLN A 87 12.63 -30.04 -0.66
C GLN A 87 12.35 -28.80 0.20
N ALA A 88 11.30 -28.85 1.04
CA ALA A 88 10.99 -27.77 1.97
C ALA A 88 12.13 -27.55 2.98
N VAL A 89 12.80 -28.62 3.42
CA VAL A 89 13.97 -28.53 4.30
C VAL A 89 15.11 -27.75 3.64
N GLU A 90 15.39 -28.04 2.38
CA GLU A 90 16.45 -27.35 1.64
C GLU A 90 16.11 -25.87 1.42
N HIS A 91 14.84 -25.54 1.15
CA HIS A 91 14.40 -24.16 1.06
C HIS A 91 14.56 -23.39 2.38
N CYS A 92 14.23 -24.01 3.52
CA CYS A 92 14.47 -23.39 4.83
C CYS A 92 15.97 -23.17 5.10
N ARG A 93 16.83 -24.15 4.79
CA ARG A 93 18.28 -24.02 4.97
C ARG A 93 18.86 -22.90 4.11
N GLN A 94 18.42 -22.79 2.86
CA GLN A 94 18.85 -21.70 1.98
C GLN A 94 18.41 -20.34 2.52
N ALA A 95 17.17 -20.22 2.98
CA ALA A 95 16.66 -18.99 3.58
C ALA A 95 17.45 -18.61 4.86
N GLN A 96 17.73 -19.57 5.74
CA GLN A 96 18.54 -19.37 6.95
C GLN A 96 19.98 -18.92 6.65
N ARG A 97 20.61 -19.46 5.58
CA ARG A 97 21.94 -19.01 5.15
C ARG A 97 21.92 -17.57 4.64
N LEU A 98 20.94 -17.22 3.81
CA LEU A 98 20.78 -15.85 3.33
C LEU A 98 20.49 -14.89 4.49
N ASP A 99 19.67 -15.31 5.44
CA ASP A 99 19.36 -14.56 6.65
C ASP A 99 20.61 -14.30 7.50
N ALA A 100 21.48 -15.29 7.67
CA ALA A 100 22.76 -15.11 8.36
C ALA A 100 23.63 -14.03 7.70
N TYR A 101 23.70 -13.98 6.36
CA TYR A 101 24.46 -12.93 5.66
C TYR A 101 23.90 -11.52 5.89
N THR A 102 22.61 -11.36 6.14
CA THR A 102 22.04 -10.04 6.42
C THR A 102 22.55 -9.43 7.73
N TYR A 103 23.07 -10.23 8.67
CA TYR A 103 23.70 -9.71 9.89
C TYR A 103 25.00 -8.96 9.60
N LEU A 104 25.64 -9.18 8.43
CA LEU A 104 26.79 -8.37 8.00
C LEU A 104 26.38 -6.89 7.77
N LEU A 105 25.12 -6.61 7.43
CA LEU A 105 24.62 -5.23 7.32
C LEU A 105 24.51 -4.52 8.67
N LEU A 106 24.40 -5.25 9.79
CA LEU A 106 24.49 -4.62 11.12
C LEU A 106 25.88 -4.05 11.38
N ALA A 107 26.93 -4.74 10.91
CA ALA A 107 28.30 -4.20 10.97
C ALA A 107 28.44 -2.91 10.17
N ALA A 108 27.73 -2.79 9.03
CA ALA A 108 27.66 -1.52 8.29
C ALA A 108 26.99 -0.40 9.11
N GLY A 109 25.99 -0.74 9.95
CA GLY A 109 25.40 0.21 10.91
C GLY A 109 26.40 0.70 11.96
N VAL A 110 27.27 -0.18 12.46
CA VAL A 110 28.36 0.20 13.38
C VAL A 110 29.36 1.12 12.68
N VAL A 111 29.79 0.75 11.47
CA VAL A 111 30.70 1.59 10.66
C VAL A 111 30.07 2.96 10.39
N LEU A 112 28.78 3.02 10.09
CA LEU A 112 28.05 4.26 9.88
C LEU A 112 28.16 5.20 11.09
N VAL A 113 28.03 4.69 12.32
CA VAL A 113 28.21 5.49 13.54
C VAL A 113 29.63 6.06 13.62
N LEU A 114 30.65 5.27 13.24
CA LEU A 114 32.04 5.71 13.23
C LEU A 114 32.33 6.82 12.21
N VAL A 115 31.65 6.80 11.06
CA VAL A 115 31.85 7.78 9.98
C VAL A 115 30.74 8.84 9.91
N TRP A 116 29.87 8.91 10.91
CA TRP A 116 28.67 9.77 10.89
C TRP A 116 29.00 11.23 10.57
N ASN A 117 30.00 11.78 11.27
CA ASN A 117 30.45 13.17 11.11
C ASN A 117 31.15 13.44 9.77
N VAL A 118 31.57 12.41 9.04
CA VAL A 118 32.27 12.52 7.75
C VAL A 118 31.28 12.53 6.57
N LEU A 119 30.15 11.84 6.69
CA LEU A 119 29.23 11.58 5.58
C LEU A 119 28.42 12.79 5.11
N GLY A 120 28.36 13.89 5.88
CA GLY A 120 27.54 15.08 5.59
C GLY A 120 26.01 14.85 5.68
N ASN A 121 25.53 13.62 5.43
CA ASN A 121 24.13 13.21 5.56
C ASN A 121 24.00 11.81 6.19
N GLY A 122 24.33 11.70 7.48
CA GLY A 122 24.26 10.45 8.24
C GLY A 122 22.85 9.84 8.26
N THR A 123 21.79 10.67 8.28
CA THR A 123 20.39 10.22 8.36
C THR A 123 19.95 9.48 7.09
N LEU A 124 20.31 9.97 5.90
CA LEU A 124 20.07 9.23 4.65
C LEU A 124 20.80 7.89 4.66
N ALA A 125 22.07 7.88 5.05
CA ALA A 125 22.86 6.65 5.10
C ALA A 125 22.24 5.63 6.08
N LEU A 126 21.74 6.09 7.24
CA LEU A 126 20.99 5.26 8.18
C LEU A 126 19.71 4.68 7.55
N GLY A 127 18.94 5.52 6.85
CA GLY A 127 17.74 5.09 6.13
C GLY A 127 18.03 4.03 5.07
N LEU A 128 19.11 4.20 4.30
CA LEU A 128 19.57 3.23 3.30
C LEU A 128 19.93 1.89 3.93
N ILE A 129 20.67 1.89 5.04
CA ILE A 129 21.04 0.66 5.76
C ILE A 129 19.78 0.00 6.34
N TYR A 130 18.92 0.77 7.02
CA TYR A 130 17.71 0.28 7.67
C TYR A 130 16.73 -0.32 6.66
N LEU A 131 16.33 0.45 5.65
CA LEU A 131 15.37 -0.01 4.63
C LEU A 131 15.98 -1.06 3.69
N GLY A 132 17.28 -0.99 3.43
CA GLY A 132 18.00 -2.03 2.69
C GLY A 132 17.94 -3.38 3.41
N LEU A 133 18.22 -3.38 4.72
CA LEU A 133 18.09 -4.55 5.58
C LEU A 133 16.64 -5.04 5.65
N ALA A 134 15.67 -4.15 5.88
CA ALA A 134 14.24 -4.49 5.89
C ALA A 134 13.81 -5.17 4.58
N THR A 135 14.21 -4.61 3.44
CA THR A 135 13.90 -5.12 2.10
C THR A 135 14.53 -6.48 1.86
N ALA A 136 15.81 -6.65 2.24
CA ALA A 136 16.51 -7.94 2.11
C ALA A 136 15.81 -9.04 2.93
N LYS A 137 15.44 -8.74 4.18
CA LYS A 137 14.71 -9.67 5.06
C LYS A 137 13.33 -10.03 4.51
N ALA A 138 12.56 -9.03 4.08
CA ALA A 138 11.26 -9.26 3.45
C ALA A 138 11.39 -10.12 2.18
N ALA A 139 12.41 -9.87 1.34
CA ALA A 139 12.67 -10.67 0.14
C ALA A 139 13.02 -12.13 0.46
N ILE A 140 13.80 -12.40 1.52
CA ILE A 140 14.12 -13.75 1.97
C ILE A 140 12.84 -14.48 2.40
N LEU A 141 11.99 -13.84 3.22
CA LEU A 141 10.71 -14.42 3.66
C LEU A 141 9.76 -14.66 2.48
N LEU A 142 9.60 -13.68 1.59
CA LEU A 142 8.77 -13.81 0.39
C LEU A 142 9.27 -14.93 -0.53
N ARG A 143 10.60 -15.09 -0.67
CA ARG A 143 11.20 -16.18 -1.45
C ARG A 143 10.92 -17.55 -0.83
N LEU A 144 11.01 -17.68 0.50
CA LEU A 144 10.65 -18.92 1.18
C LEU A 144 9.15 -19.20 1.04
N LEU A 145 8.31 -18.21 1.29
CA LEU A 145 6.85 -18.30 1.17
C LEU A 145 6.45 -18.71 -0.25
N TRP A 146 7.08 -18.10 -1.27
CA TRP A 146 6.87 -18.45 -2.66
C TRP A 146 7.17 -19.93 -2.92
N ARG A 147 8.39 -20.37 -2.59
CA ARG A 147 8.82 -21.75 -2.86
C ARG A 147 8.04 -22.80 -2.06
N ALA A 148 7.62 -22.47 -0.85
CA ALA A 148 6.97 -23.42 0.05
C ALA A 148 5.45 -23.53 -0.16
N TYR A 149 4.76 -22.41 -0.41
CA TYR A 149 3.29 -22.35 -0.36
C TYR A 149 2.60 -21.75 -1.60
N LEU A 150 3.30 -20.93 -2.39
CA LEU A 150 2.65 -20.13 -3.45
C LEU A 150 3.06 -20.51 -4.87
N ALA A 151 4.20 -21.19 -5.03
CA ALA A 151 4.68 -21.65 -6.31
C ALA A 151 3.68 -22.64 -6.92
N PRO A 152 3.46 -22.58 -8.25
CA PRO A 152 2.66 -23.58 -8.93
C PRO A 152 3.44 -24.89 -8.92
N SER A 153 3.11 -25.82 -8.02
CA SER A 153 3.45 -27.24 -8.17
C SER A 153 2.16 -28.02 -8.46
N GLN A 154 2.27 -29.11 -9.24
CA GLN A 154 1.10 -29.87 -9.72
C GLN A 154 0.21 -30.43 -8.59
N GLU A 155 0.73 -30.56 -7.36
CA GLU A 155 -0.04 -30.99 -6.17
C GLU A 155 -0.69 -29.83 -5.38
N GLN A 156 -0.35 -28.56 -5.70
CA GLN A 156 -0.70 -27.37 -4.92
C GLN A 156 -1.90 -26.55 -5.43
N GLU A 157 -2.76 -27.12 -6.29
CA GLU A 157 -4.09 -26.53 -6.54
C GLU A 157 -5.03 -26.64 -5.32
N ARG A 158 -4.59 -27.33 -4.25
CA ARG A 158 -5.29 -27.37 -2.97
C ARG A 158 -5.35 -25.99 -2.31
N PRO A 159 -6.43 -25.68 -1.56
CA PRO A 159 -6.52 -24.45 -0.77
C PRO A 159 -5.33 -24.34 0.20
N LEU A 160 -4.88 -23.11 0.46
CA LEU A 160 -3.85 -22.86 1.47
C LEU A 160 -4.33 -23.42 2.81
N GLY A 161 -3.61 -24.40 3.35
CA GLY A 161 -3.85 -24.87 4.70
C GLY A 161 -3.60 -23.75 5.72
N ARG A 162 -4.05 -23.94 6.96
CA ARG A 162 -3.89 -22.97 8.06
C ARG A 162 -2.44 -22.49 8.22
N GLN A 163 -1.47 -23.39 8.03
CA GLN A 163 -0.05 -23.07 8.09
C GLN A 163 0.39 -22.10 6.98
N GLY A 164 -0.08 -22.31 5.75
CA GLY A 164 0.23 -21.42 4.62
C GLY A 164 -0.40 -20.04 4.81
N LEU A 165 -1.63 -19.99 5.32
CA LEU A 165 -2.29 -18.72 5.67
C LEU A 165 -1.52 -17.97 6.76
N LEU A 166 -1.10 -18.65 7.82
CA LEU A 166 -0.27 -18.05 8.87
C LEU A 166 1.07 -17.54 8.31
N ALA A 167 1.72 -18.31 7.42
CA ALA A 167 2.97 -17.89 6.79
C ALA A 167 2.79 -16.64 5.91
N VAL A 168 1.69 -16.55 5.15
CA VAL A 168 1.34 -15.34 4.37
C VAL A 168 1.15 -14.15 5.30
N PHE A 169 0.36 -14.31 6.37
CA PHE A 169 0.11 -13.24 7.33
C PHE A 169 1.40 -12.74 7.98
N LEU A 170 2.23 -13.64 8.51
CA LEU A 170 3.49 -13.25 9.17
C LEU A 170 4.47 -12.58 8.19
N THR A 171 4.57 -13.08 6.95
CA THR A 171 5.44 -12.48 5.93
C THR A 171 4.95 -11.07 5.56
N ALA A 172 3.64 -10.89 5.37
CA ALA A 172 3.06 -9.59 5.06
C ALA A 172 3.19 -8.63 6.25
N LEU A 173 2.99 -9.10 7.49
CA LEU A 173 3.17 -8.30 8.70
C LEU A 173 4.59 -7.78 8.81
N VAL A 174 5.61 -8.59 8.48
CA VAL A 174 7.00 -8.13 8.41
C VAL A 174 7.18 -7.11 7.28
N ALA A 175 6.68 -7.38 6.07
CA ALA A 175 6.86 -6.50 4.93
C ALA A 175 6.26 -5.09 5.15
N PHE A 176 5.09 -4.99 5.80
CA PHE A 176 4.43 -3.70 6.12
C PHE A 176 4.86 -3.12 7.46
N GLY A 177 5.26 -3.95 8.44
CA GLY A 177 5.59 -3.52 9.80
C GLY A 177 7.02 -3.01 9.95
N LEU A 178 8.00 -3.58 9.24
CA LEU A 178 9.39 -3.13 9.34
C LEU A 178 9.63 -1.67 8.92
N PRO A 179 8.95 -1.12 7.91
CA PRO A 179 9.06 0.31 7.59
C PRO A 179 8.47 1.24 8.66
N ALA A 180 7.56 0.77 9.52
CA ALA A 180 6.81 1.63 10.44
C ALA A 180 7.69 2.44 11.41
N PRO A 181 8.73 1.89 12.07
CA PRO A 181 9.67 2.68 12.87
C PRO A 181 10.36 3.79 12.08
N TRP A 182 10.75 3.52 10.84
CA TRP A 182 11.40 4.51 9.98
C TRP A 182 10.43 5.64 9.63
N LEU A 183 9.19 5.31 9.25
CA LEU A 183 8.16 6.30 8.97
C LEU A 183 7.79 7.13 10.20
N ALA A 184 7.70 6.50 11.38
CA ALA A 184 7.48 7.22 12.64
C ALA A 184 8.59 8.23 12.95
N GLN A 185 9.82 7.96 12.54
CA GLN A 185 10.97 8.84 12.75
C GLN A 185 11.11 9.95 11.69
N THR A 186 10.66 9.72 10.44
CA THR A 186 11.09 10.53 9.28
C THR A 186 10.01 11.37 8.60
N ILE A 187 8.76 11.29 9.05
CA ILE A 187 7.69 12.14 8.54
C ILE A 187 6.81 12.63 9.68
N SER A 188 6.57 13.93 9.79
CA SER A 188 5.58 14.51 10.72
C SER A 188 4.17 14.07 10.32
N ALA A 189 3.29 13.79 11.29
CA ALA A 189 1.90 13.40 11.04
C ALA A 189 1.05 14.60 10.61
N GLY A 190 1.14 15.02 9.35
CA GLY A 190 0.39 16.17 8.82
C GLY A 190 -1.05 15.87 8.39
N GLY A 191 -1.85 16.93 8.20
CA GLY A 191 -3.19 16.86 7.62
C GLY A 191 -4.17 15.99 8.41
N GLY A 192 -4.84 15.05 7.72
CA GLY A 192 -5.81 14.15 8.37
C GLY A 192 -5.21 13.20 9.41
N GLU A 193 -3.90 12.90 9.32
CA GLU A 193 -3.24 11.96 10.24
C GLU A 193 -3.20 12.51 11.68
N SER A 194 -2.83 13.79 11.86
CA SER A 194 -2.80 14.43 13.18
C SER A 194 -4.19 14.46 13.81
N ALA A 195 -5.22 14.75 13.03
CA ALA A 195 -6.59 14.82 13.54
C ALA A 195 -7.04 13.49 14.18
N TYR A 196 -6.75 12.36 13.53
CA TYR A 196 -7.07 11.04 14.09
C TYR A 196 -6.21 10.67 15.30
N LEU A 197 -4.92 10.99 15.27
CA LEU A 197 -4.02 10.74 16.40
C LEU A 197 -4.41 11.57 17.64
N MET A 198 -4.83 12.82 17.46
CA MET A 198 -5.35 13.66 18.55
C MET A 198 -6.63 13.09 19.16
N GLN A 199 -7.57 12.63 18.32
CA GLN A 199 -8.78 11.97 18.81
C GLN A 199 -8.47 10.66 19.52
N ALA A 200 -7.56 9.85 18.98
CA ALA A 200 -7.12 8.60 19.59
C ALA A 200 -6.45 8.83 20.95
N HIS A 201 -5.63 9.89 21.05
CA HIS A 201 -5.03 10.32 22.30
C HIS A 201 -6.11 10.71 23.33
N ALA A 202 -7.06 11.56 22.96
CA ALA A 202 -8.16 11.98 23.83
C ALA A 202 -8.97 10.77 24.36
N VAL A 203 -9.32 9.83 23.46
CA VAL A 203 -10.00 8.57 23.83
C VAL A 203 -9.15 7.74 24.80
N SER A 204 -7.84 7.61 24.55
CA SER A 204 -6.94 6.86 25.41
C SER A 204 -6.76 7.48 26.80
N ALA A 205 -6.90 8.81 26.89
CA ALA A 205 -6.88 9.57 28.14
C ALA A 205 -8.24 9.59 28.87
N GLY A 206 -9.26 8.89 28.36
CA GLY A 206 -10.60 8.85 28.93
C GLY A 206 -11.42 10.14 28.72
N GLN A 207 -10.98 11.01 27.81
CA GLN A 207 -11.71 12.23 27.45
C GLN A 207 -12.85 11.90 26.47
N PRO A 208 -13.96 12.66 26.49
CA PRO A 208 -14.99 12.50 25.47
C PRO A 208 -14.40 12.74 24.08
N LEU A 209 -14.98 12.09 23.06
CA LEU A 209 -14.77 12.39 21.65
C LEU A 209 -15.30 13.79 21.34
N SER A 210 -14.61 14.81 21.83
CA SER A 210 -14.83 16.20 21.47
C SER A 210 -13.93 16.55 20.29
N LEU A 211 -14.29 17.62 19.57
CA LEU A 211 -13.48 18.18 18.50
C LEU A 211 -12.06 18.41 19.04
N ALA A 212 -11.06 17.94 18.28
CA ALA A 212 -9.65 18.05 18.65
C ALA A 212 -9.33 19.50 19.04
N PRO A 213 -8.49 19.71 20.07
CA PRO A 213 -8.15 21.06 20.53
C PRO A 213 -7.61 21.91 19.37
N GLU A 214 -8.01 23.18 19.30
CA GLU A 214 -7.61 24.10 18.23
C GLU A 214 -6.09 24.35 18.17
N HIS A 215 -5.37 24.10 19.27
CA HIS A 215 -3.94 24.38 19.38
C HIS A 215 -3.15 23.16 19.86
N PRO A 216 -1.99 22.86 19.23
CA PRO A 216 -1.24 21.68 19.59
C PRO A 216 -0.54 21.78 20.96
N GLY A 217 -0.88 20.90 21.90
CA GLY A 217 -0.21 20.78 23.20
C GLY A 217 1.18 20.13 23.13
N PRO A 218 1.95 20.10 24.24
CA PRO A 218 3.30 19.53 24.26
C PRO A 218 3.35 18.05 23.88
N GLU A 219 2.34 17.26 24.25
CA GLU A 219 2.23 15.84 23.90
C GLU A 219 1.97 15.60 22.40
N GLN A 220 1.51 16.62 21.67
CA GLN A 220 1.22 16.52 20.25
C GLN A 220 2.46 16.79 19.40
N ARG A 221 3.50 17.43 19.99
CA ARG A 221 4.83 17.59 19.36
C ARG A 221 5.56 16.26 19.16
N ASP A 222 5.13 15.19 19.83
CA ASP A 222 5.71 13.86 19.66
C ASP A 222 5.42 13.21 18.30
N PHE A 223 4.31 13.61 17.66
CA PHE A 223 3.95 13.12 16.33
C PHE A 223 3.75 14.21 15.30
N TYR A 224 3.62 15.48 15.72
CA TYR A 224 3.44 16.64 14.87
C TYR A 224 4.45 17.74 15.24
N TRP A 225 5.59 17.77 14.54
CA TRP A 225 6.71 18.69 14.83
C TRP A 225 7.01 19.67 13.68
N ASP A 226 6.24 19.63 12.60
CA ASP A 226 6.40 20.53 11.47
C ASP A 226 5.80 21.90 11.83
N SER A 227 6.67 22.91 11.99
CA SER A 227 6.28 24.28 12.31
C SER A 227 5.73 25.06 11.11
N GLN A 228 5.80 24.50 9.89
CA GLN A 228 5.37 25.17 8.65
C GLN A 228 3.99 24.73 8.15
N ALA A 229 3.38 23.72 8.75
CA ALA A 229 2.06 23.28 8.36
C ALA A 229 0.99 24.31 8.82
N PRO A 230 0.08 24.74 7.94
CA PRO A 230 -0.93 25.75 8.28
C PRO A 230 -1.69 25.35 9.55
N GLU A 231 -1.89 26.32 10.46
CA GLU A 231 -2.67 26.15 11.69
C GLU A 231 -4.13 25.74 11.44
N GLU A 232 -4.60 25.86 10.20
CA GLU A 232 -5.89 25.31 9.81
C GLU A 232 -5.71 23.86 9.34
N PRO A 233 -6.24 22.86 10.08
CA PRO A 233 -6.42 21.53 9.52
C PRO A 233 -7.29 21.71 8.29
N ASP A 234 -6.67 21.53 7.12
CA ASP A 234 -7.26 21.66 5.79
C ASP A 234 -8.41 20.64 5.68
N ARG A 235 -9.59 21.01 6.21
CA ARG A 235 -10.66 20.08 6.61
C ARG A 235 -11.04 19.16 5.45
N PRO A 236 -10.61 17.89 5.43
CA PRO A 236 -11.13 16.93 4.50
C PRO A 236 -12.26 16.20 5.23
N GLY A 237 -13.50 16.58 4.96
CA GLY A 237 -14.65 15.73 5.27
C GLY A 237 -15.00 15.61 6.76
N GLY A 238 -15.67 16.65 7.28
CA GLY A 238 -16.75 16.61 8.26
C GLY A 238 -16.69 15.60 9.42
N ALA A 239 -16.45 16.11 10.63
CA ALA A 239 -17.21 15.90 11.88
C ALA A 239 -17.75 14.49 12.29
N LEU A 240 -17.44 13.39 11.60
CA LEU A 240 -18.22 12.14 11.67
C LEU A 240 -17.40 10.85 11.70
N ALA A 241 -16.08 10.88 11.92
CA ALA A 241 -15.25 9.66 11.95
C ALA A 241 -14.75 9.26 13.36
N PRO A 242 -15.57 9.27 14.44
CA PRO A 242 -15.12 8.83 15.76
C PRO A 242 -14.70 7.36 15.76
N LEU A 243 -15.25 6.54 14.84
CA LEU A 243 -14.99 5.11 14.83
C LEU A 243 -13.53 4.77 14.51
N PHE A 244 -12.91 5.45 13.54
CA PHE A 244 -11.52 5.16 13.22
C PHE A 244 -10.60 5.53 14.39
N ALA A 245 -10.82 6.67 15.05
CA ALA A 245 -10.11 7.05 16.26
C ALA A 245 -10.28 6.01 17.38
N LEU A 246 -11.50 5.48 17.60
CA LEU A 246 -11.76 4.40 18.56
C LEU A 246 -11.00 3.11 18.22
N VAL A 247 -10.90 2.76 16.94
CA VAL A 247 -10.18 1.57 16.47
C VAL A 247 -8.67 1.68 16.75
N ILE A 248 -8.09 2.86 16.56
CA ILE A 248 -6.64 3.07 16.73
C ILE A 248 -6.24 3.44 18.17
N ALA A 249 -7.16 3.92 19.00
CA ALA A 249 -6.88 4.38 20.37
C ALA A 249 -6.15 3.35 21.25
N PRO A 250 -6.49 2.04 21.25
CA PRO A 250 -5.76 1.04 22.04
C PRO A 250 -4.30 0.89 21.57
N ALA A 251 -4.06 0.92 20.26
CA ALA A 251 -2.71 0.83 19.71
C ALA A 251 -1.91 2.11 19.99
N TYR A 252 -2.58 3.27 19.95
CA TYR A 252 -1.99 4.55 20.35
C TYR A 252 -1.59 4.54 21.84
N ALA A 253 -2.45 4.03 22.73
CA ALA A 253 -2.14 3.92 24.16
C ALA A 253 -0.91 3.04 24.45
N LEU A 254 -0.70 1.98 23.66
CA LEU A 254 0.40 1.03 23.86
C LEU A 254 1.75 1.52 23.31
N GLY A 255 1.76 2.35 22.27
CA GLY A 255 3.00 2.68 21.56
C GLY A 255 2.97 4.01 20.78
N GLY A 256 2.06 4.91 21.13
CA GLY A 256 1.84 6.17 20.42
C GLY A 256 1.56 5.95 18.93
N ARG A 257 2.08 6.87 18.09
CA ARG A 257 1.96 6.74 16.64
C ARG A 257 2.56 5.44 16.09
N LEU A 258 3.70 4.97 16.62
CA LEU A 258 4.31 3.72 16.17
C LEU A 258 3.37 2.52 16.37
N GLY A 259 2.68 2.46 17.52
CA GLY A 259 1.67 1.43 17.79
C GLY A 259 0.55 1.45 16.75
N VAL A 260 0.06 2.63 16.37
CA VAL A 260 -0.95 2.79 15.31
C VAL A 260 -0.41 2.31 13.95
N LEU A 261 0.81 2.69 13.57
CA LEU A 261 1.40 2.24 12.29
C LEU A 261 1.59 0.71 12.24
N LEU A 262 1.93 0.07 13.36
CA LEU A 262 1.99 -1.39 13.46
C LEU A 262 0.61 -2.04 13.36
N LEU A 263 -0.44 -1.42 13.91
CA LEU A 263 -1.83 -1.86 13.71
C LEU A 263 -2.24 -1.75 12.24
N GLN A 264 -1.85 -0.67 11.55
CA GLN A 264 -2.08 -0.51 10.11
C GLN A 264 -1.39 -1.60 9.30
N ALA A 265 -0.13 -1.92 9.64
CA ALA A 265 0.58 -3.05 9.04
C ALA A 265 -0.15 -4.39 9.26
N ALA A 266 -0.78 -4.59 10.43
CA ALA A 266 -1.59 -5.78 10.68
C ALA A 266 -2.87 -5.82 9.82
N PHE A 267 -3.56 -4.69 9.63
CA PHE A 267 -4.67 -4.61 8.69
C PHE A 267 -4.25 -4.93 7.25
N MET A 268 -3.10 -4.42 6.82
CA MET A 268 -2.53 -4.73 5.50
C MET A 268 -2.14 -6.20 5.36
N ALA A 269 -1.60 -6.82 6.41
CA ALA A 269 -1.27 -8.25 6.42
C ALA A 269 -2.53 -9.14 6.34
N LEU A 270 -3.61 -8.76 7.06
CA LEU A 270 -4.92 -9.40 6.92
C LEU A 270 -5.52 -9.14 5.53
N GLY A 271 -5.29 -7.96 4.97
CA GLY A 271 -5.68 -7.61 3.60
C GLY A 271 -5.01 -8.50 2.57
N ALA A 272 -3.70 -8.75 2.70
CA ALA A 272 -2.95 -9.67 1.83
C ALA A 272 -3.52 -11.10 1.87
N LEU A 273 -3.79 -11.61 3.07
CA LEU A 273 -4.41 -12.92 3.25
C LEU A 273 -5.81 -12.96 2.64
N THR A 274 -6.63 -11.94 2.88
CA THR A 274 -8.00 -11.87 2.41
C THR A 274 -8.05 -11.77 0.89
N LEU A 275 -7.24 -10.90 0.28
CA LEU A 275 -7.11 -10.74 -1.16
C LEU A 275 -6.66 -12.04 -1.84
N LEU A 276 -5.60 -12.68 -1.34
CA LEU A 276 -5.12 -13.95 -1.90
C LEU A 276 -6.18 -15.06 -1.78
N SER A 277 -6.86 -15.12 -0.63
CA SER A 277 -7.94 -16.09 -0.41
C SER A 277 -9.13 -15.86 -1.34
N TRP A 278 -9.50 -14.60 -1.57
CA TRP A 278 -10.58 -14.21 -2.47
C TRP A 278 -10.24 -14.54 -3.93
N LEU A 279 -9.04 -14.18 -4.40
CA LEU A 279 -8.57 -14.49 -5.75
C LEU A 279 -8.60 -15.99 -6.04
N ARG A 280 -8.13 -16.82 -5.08
CA ARG A 280 -8.19 -18.28 -5.20
C ARG A 280 -9.63 -18.79 -5.20
N ALA A 281 -10.49 -18.26 -4.32
CA ALA A 281 -11.89 -18.65 -4.25
C ALA A 281 -12.67 -18.36 -5.53
N VAL A 282 -12.30 -17.31 -6.28
CA VAL A 282 -12.91 -16.97 -7.57
C VAL A 282 -12.26 -17.68 -8.78
N GLY A 283 -11.33 -18.61 -8.53
CA GLY A 283 -10.73 -19.49 -9.54
C GLY A 283 -9.44 -18.95 -10.18
N VAL A 284 -8.79 -17.94 -9.59
CA VAL A 284 -7.49 -17.47 -10.08
C VAL A 284 -6.38 -18.43 -9.62
N ARG A 285 -5.50 -18.82 -10.55
CA ARG A 285 -4.36 -19.71 -10.26
C ARG A 285 -3.45 -19.13 -9.18
N ALA A 286 -2.93 -20.00 -8.30
CA ALA A 286 -2.16 -19.65 -7.12
C ALA A 286 -0.97 -18.71 -7.39
N GLY A 287 -0.12 -19.03 -8.37
CA GLY A 287 1.06 -18.23 -8.71
C GLY A 287 0.70 -16.80 -9.16
N PRO A 288 -0.09 -16.62 -10.24
CA PRO A 288 -0.55 -15.31 -10.68
C PRO A 288 -1.33 -14.53 -9.62
N ALA A 289 -2.18 -15.19 -8.83
CA ALA A 289 -2.89 -14.55 -7.71
C ALA A 289 -1.90 -13.97 -6.69
N SER A 290 -0.88 -14.75 -6.32
CA SER A 290 0.12 -14.34 -5.33
C SER A 290 0.98 -13.18 -5.81
N VAL A 291 1.43 -13.23 -7.07
CA VAL A 291 2.18 -12.10 -7.68
C VAL A 291 1.29 -10.87 -7.79
N ALA A 292 0.05 -11.01 -8.27
CA ALA A 292 -0.89 -9.90 -8.36
C ALA A 292 -1.16 -9.26 -6.99
N THR A 293 -1.38 -10.06 -5.94
CA THR A 293 -1.52 -9.59 -4.55
C THR A 293 -0.29 -8.81 -4.09
N GLY A 294 0.91 -9.35 -4.31
CA GLY A 294 2.15 -8.66 -3.93
C GLY A 294 2.35 -7.33 -4.67
N LEU A 295 2.06 -7.29 -5.98
CA LEU A 295 2.23 -6.09 -6.79
C LEU A 295 1.19 -5.01 -6.48
N THR A 296 -0.08 -5.37 -6.24
CA THR A 296 -1.10 -4.36 -5.92
C THR A 296 -0.95 -3.80 -4.51
N LEU A 297 -0.52 -4.62 -3.54
CA LEU A 297 -0.29 -4.15 -2.17
C LEU A 297 1.06 -3.44 -2.01
N GLY A 298 2.06 -3.81 -2.82
CA GLY A 298 3.36 -3.13 -2.89
C GLY A 298 3.34 -1.88 -3.77
N ALA A 299 2.22 -1.55 -4.42
CA ALA A 299 2.07 -0.32 -5.17
C ALA A 299 2.06 0.90 -4.23
N ALA A 300 2.72 1.99 -4.62
CA ALA A 300 2.99 3.11 -3.70
C ALA A 300 1.74 3.63 -2.98
N PRO A 301 0.59 3.89 -3.63
CA PRO A 301 -0.58 4.43 -2.91
C PRO A 301 -1.11 3.48 -1.83
N VAL A 302 -1.06 2.17 -2.06
CA VAL A 302 -1.54 1.15 -1.12
C VAL A 302 -0.53 0.93 0.01
N PHE A 303 0.75 0.86 -0.34
CA PHE A 303 1.82 0.66 0.64
C PHE A 303 1.93 1.87 1.57
N ILE A 304 1.83 3.08 1.04
CA ILE A 304 1.86 4.33 1.80
C ILE A 304 0.63 4.44 2.71
N ALA A 305 -0.57 4.06 2.22
CA ALA A 305 -1.77 3.99 3.06
C ALA A 305 -1.59 3.08 4.29
N GLY A 306 -0.86 1.97 4.14
CA GLY A 306 -0.49 1.09 5.26
C GLY A 306 0.56 1.68 6.22
N GLY A 307 1.26 2.73 5.82
CA GLY A 307 2.31 3.41 6.58
C GLY A 307 1.89 4.77 7.15
N MET A 308 0.59 5.07 7.18
CA MET A 308 0.02 6.30 7.73
C MET A 308 -1.15 5.97 8.66
N ALA A 309 -1.38 6.79 9.70
CA ALA A 309 -2.54 6.64 10.57
C ALA A 309 -3.83 7.21 9.93
N LEU A 310 -4.26 6.62 8.82
CA LEU A 310 -5.44 7.00 8.05
C LEU A 310 -6.40 5.79 7.86
N PRO A 311 -7.68 6.00 7.50
CA PRO A 311 -8.69 4.94 7.47
C PRO A 311 -8.57 3.98 6.26
N GLU A 312 -7.66 4.23 5.31
CA GLU A 312 -7.53 3.47 4.07
C GLU A 312 -7.15 2.01 4.31
N ALA A 313 -6.22 1.71 5.21
CA ALA A 313 -5.78 0.33 5.46
C ALA A 313 -6.90 -0.56 6.06
N PRO A 314 -7.67 -0.15 7.09
CA PRO A 314 -8.84 -0.92 7.50
C PRO A 314 -9.96 -0.90 6.44
N ALA A 315 -10.13 0.18 5.67
CA ALA A 315 -11.09 0.21 4.57
C ALA A 315 -10.74 -0.76 3.43
N ILE A 316 -9.45 -0.93 3.10
CA ILE A 316 -8.95 -1.97 2.17
C ILE A 316 -9.39 -3.35 2.68
N LEU A 317 -9.14 -3.65 3.96
CA LEU A 317 -9.50 -4.93 4.55
C LEU A 317 -11.02 -5.16 4.49
N LEU A 318 -11.84 -4.18 4.90
CA LEU A 318 -13.29 -4.29 4.90
C LEU A 318 -13.86 -4.44 3.47
N THR A 319 -13.26 -3.77 2.48
CA THR A 319 -13.63 -3.91 1.07
C THR A 319 -13.36 -5.33 0.58
N LEU A 320 -12.20 -5.88 0.88
CA LEU A 320 -11.84 -7.26 0.54
C LEU A 320 -12.75 -8.28 1.25
N CYS A 321 -13.08 -8.05 2.51
CA CYS A 321 -14.08 -8.83 3.24
C CYS A 321 -15.45 -8.74 2.58
N GLY A 322 -15.90 -7.55 2.17
CA GLY A 322 -17.15 -7.32 1.45
C GLY A 322 -17.21 -8.10 0.14
N LEU A 323 -16.14 -8.07 -0.68
CA LEU A 323 -16.05 -8.86 -1.92
C LEU A 323 -16.10 -10.38 -1.66
N ARG A 324 -15.50 -10.83 -0.57
CA ARG A 324 -15.56 -12.24 -0.16
C ARG A 324 -16.96 -12.62 0.35
N LEU A 325 -17.63 -11.74 1.09
CA LEU A 325 -19.02 -11.91 1.52
C LEU A 325 -19.97 -11.94 0.32
N LEU A 326 -19.74 -11.12 -0.71
CA LEU A 326 -20.49 -11.19 -1.98
C LEU A 326 -20.31 -12.53 -2.70
N ALA A 327 -19.08 -13.04 -2.75
CA ALA A 327 -18.81 -14.37 -3.29
C ALA A 327 -19.55 -15.46 -2.49
N TRP A 328 -19.64 -15.33 -1.17
CA TRP A 328 -20.39 -16.24 -0.31
C TRP A 328 -21.91 -16.09 -0.44
N ALA A 329 -22.42 -14.86 -0.60
CA ALA A 329 -23.84 -14.54 -0.79
C ALA A 329 -24.43 -15.27 -1.99
N ARG A 330 -23.62 -15.57 -3.01
CA ARG A 330 -24.01 -16.42 -4.15
C ARG A 330 -24.60 -17.77 -3.73
N THR A 331 -24.09 -18.32 -2.63
CA THR A 331 -24.43 -19.63 -2.07
C THR A 331 -25.36 -19.53 -0.85
N HIS A 332 -25.09 -18.57 0.05
CA HIS A 332 -25.80 -18.38 1.31
C HIS A 332 -26.16 -16.90 1.52
N PRO A 333 -27.13 -16.35 0.78
CA PRO A 333 -27.38 -14.92 0.74
C PRO A 333 -27.88 -14.37 2.09
N TRP A 334 -28.75 -15.12 2.79
CA TRP A 334 -29.33 -14.69 4.06
C TRP A 334 -28.31 -14.59 5.21
N SER A 335 -27.26 -15.42 5.21
CA SER A 335 -26.20 -15.34 6.22
C SER A 335 -25.12 -14.31 5.85
N ALA A 336 -24.86 -14.12 4.55
CA ALA A 336 -23.86 -13.17 4.07
C ALA A 336 -24.34 -11.71 4.17
N LEU A 337 -25.62 -11.45 3.93
CA LEU A 337 -26.19 -10.10 3.91
C LEU A 337 -26.01 -9.31 5.23
N PRO A 338 -26.35 -9.84 6.43
CA PRO A 338 -26.16 -9.07 7.67
C PRO A 338 -24.69 -8.74 7.94
N LEU A 339 -23.77 -9.65 7.60
CA LEU A 339 -22.34 -9.40 7.71
C LEU A 339 -21.85 -8.37 6.68
N LEU A 340 -22.42 -8.37 5.48
CA LEU A 340 -22.13 -7.37 4.45
C LEU A 340 -22.64 -5.98 4.88
N VAL A 341 -23.84 -5.92 5.47
CA VAL A 341 -24.39 -4.69 6.06
C VAL A 341 -23.48 -4.18 7.17
N ALA A 342 -23.04 -5.04 8.09
CA ALA A 342 -22.10 -4.66 9.13
C ALA A 342 -20.78 -4.11 8.54
N ALA A 343 -20.20 -4.79 7.54
CA ALA A 343 -18.98 -4.32 6.88
C ALA A 343 -19.17 -2.96 6.19
N CYS A 344 -20.33 -2.72 5.57
CA CYS A 344 -20.66 -1.47 4.91
C CYS A 344 -20.89 -0.33 5.91
N LEU A 345 -21.54 -0.60 7.04
CA LEU A 345 -21.70 0.37 8.13
C LEU A 345 -20.34 0.73 8.75
N LEU A 346 -19.46 -0.26 8.94
CA LEU A 346 -18.09 0.00 9.40
C LEU A 346 -17.30 0.83 8.39
N LEU A 347 -17.40 0.56 7.08
CA LEU A 347 -16.76 1.38 6.04
C LEU A 347 -17.21 2.84 6.11
N VAL A 348 -18.52 3.09 6.19
CA VAL A 348 -19.08 4.44 6.32
C VAL A 348 -18.65 5.08 7.64
N GLY A 349 -18.61 4.30 8.72
CA GLY A 349 -18.21 4.78 10.06
C GLY A 349 -16.72 5.12 10.15
N LEU A 350 -15.85 4.43 9.40
CA LEU A 350 -14.45 4.79 9.28
C LEU A 350 -14.32 6.15 8.61
N GLU A 351 -15.02 6.33 7.49
CA GLU A 351 -15.12 7.64 6.85
C GLU A 351 -16.25 7.73 5.82
N LEU A 352 -16.92 8.89 5.80
CA LEU A 352 -18.09 9.11 4.96
C LEU A 352 -17.77 8.99 3.46
N ARG A 353 -16.54 9.28 3.04
CA ARG A 353 -16.14 9.15 1.63
C ARG A 353 -16.26 7.72 1.10
N TYR A 354 -16.30 6.70 1.95
CA TYR A 354 -16.50 5.31 1.55
C TYR A 354 -17.98 4.91 1.41
N ALA A 355 -18.92 5.84 1.60
CA ALA A 355 -20.35 5.57 1.50
C ALA A 355 -20.77 5.09 0.10
N ALA A 356 -20.17 5.64 -0.96
CA ALA A 356 -20.45 5.18 -2.32
C ALA A 356 -19.96 3.75 -2.57
N LEU A 357 -18.76 3.42 -2.08
CA LEU A 357 -18.23 2.05 -2.11
C LEU A 357 -19.12 1.08 -1.32
N ALA A 358 -19.51 1.44 -0.09
CA ALA A 358 -20.40 0.65 0.75
C ALA A 358 -21.79 0.45 0.11
N GLY A 359 -22.36 1.51 -0.47
CA GLY A 359 -23.61 1.45 -1.22
C GLY A 359 -23.53 0.52 -2.43
N GLY A 360 -22.43 0.55 -3.17
CA GLY A 360 -22.20 -0.37 -4.28
C GLY A 360 -22.06 -1.82 -3.84
N LEU A 361 -21.37 -2.09 -2.72
CA LEU A 361 -21.26 -3.44 -2.15
C LEU A 361 -22.65 -3.95 -1.72
N LEU A 362 -23.45 -3.13 -1.04
CA LEU A 362 -24.83 -3.48 -0.65
C LEU A 362 -25.73 -3.73 -1.86
N LEU A 363 -25.62 -2.89 -2.90
CA LEU A 363 -26.35 -3.07 -4.15
C LEU A 363 -26.09 -4.45 -4.75
N MET A 364 -24.82 -4.85 -4.80
CA MET A 364 -24.45 -6.19 -5.27
C MET A 364 -24.91 -7.30 -4.32
N GLY A 365 -24.94 -7.05 -3.01
CA GLY A 365 -25.46 -8.01 -2.03
C GLY A 365 -26.96 -8.27 -2.19
N VAL A 366 -27.74 -7.19 -2.39
CA VAL A 366 -29.17 -7.27 -2.68
C VAL A 366 -29.42 -7.93 -4.04
N PHE A 367 -28.63 -7.60 -5.06
CA PHE A 367 -28.69 -8.30 -6.34
C PHE A 367 -28.47 -9.82 -6.18
N GLU A 368 -27.47 -10.22 -5.39
CA GLU A 368 -27.18 -11.63 -5.12
C GLU A 368 -28.28 -12.36 -4.33
N LEU A 369 -28.98 -11.65 -3.45
CA LEU A 369 -30.17 -12.16 -2.76
C LEU A 369 -31.35 -12.35 -3.73
N LEU A 370 -31.62 -11.35 -4.57
CA LEU A 370 -32.80 -11.31 -5.44
C LEU A 370 -32.64 -12.13 -6.72
N ARG A 371 -31.43 -12.38 -7.21
CA ARG A 371 -31.21 -13.10 -8.48
C ARG A 371 -31.77 -14.52 -8.48
N ARG A 372 -31.88 -15.16 -7.31
CA ARG A 372 -32.41 -16.52 -7.17
C ARG A 372 -33.94 -16.55 -7.36
N PRO A 373 -34.73 -15.77 -6.61
CA PRO A 373 -36.18 -15.75 -6.79
C PRO A 373 -36.66 -15.02 -8.05
N LEU A 374 -35.98 -13.94 -8.47
CA LEU A 374 -36.47 -13.05 -9.53
C LEU A 374 -35.76 -13.25 -10.88
N GLY A 375 -34.68 -14.04 -10.93
CA GLY A 375 -33.79 -14.11 -12.08
C GLY A 375 -32.88 -12.87 -12.20
N PRO A 376 -31.83 -12.93 -13.04
CA PRO A 376 -30.77 -11.91 -13.08
C PRO A 376 -31.26 -10.56 -13.63
N TRP A 377 -32.15 -10.56 -14.63
CA TRP A 377 -32.64 -9.33 -15.26
C TRP A 377 -33.53 -8.51 -14.33
N LEU A 378 -34.53 -9.15 -13.71
CA LEU A 378 -35.44 -8.48 -12.79
C LEU A 378 -34.72 -8.10 -11.49
N ALA A 379 -33.82 -8.94 -10.97
CA ALA A 379 -32.99 -8.56 -9.83
C ALA A 379 -32.11 -7.34 -10.14
N GLY A 380 -31.57 -7.26 -11.37
CA GLY A 380 -30.82 -6.09 -11.84
C GLY A 380 -31.71 -4.85 -11.91
N ALA A 381 -32.92 -4.95 -12.45
CA ALA A 381 -33.87 -3.84 -12.53
C ALA A 381 -34.29 -3.36 -11.13
N VAL A 382 -34.60 -4.27 -10.21
CA VAL A 382 -34.98 -3.94 -8.82
C VAL A 382 -33.81 -3.31 -8.07
N ALA A 383 -32.59 -3.82 -8.25
CA ALA A 383 -31.38 -3.21 -7.68
C ALA A 383 -31.14 -1.81 -8.28
N ALA A 384 -31.43 -1.60 -9.56
CA ALA A 384 -31.25 -0.30 -10.20
C ALA A 384 -32.19 0.79 -9.66
N VAL A 385 -33.36 0.46 -9.10
CA VAL A 385 -34.32 1.43 -8.55
C VAL A 385 -33.72 2.33 -7.45
N PRO A 386 -33.13 1.81 -6.36
CA PRO A 386 -32.51 2.66 -5.35
C PRO A 386 -31.31 3.45 -5.88
N ALA A 387 -30.55 2.90 -6.83
CA ALA A 387 -29.46 3.63 -7.48
C ALA A 387 -29.99 4.82 -8.33
N ALA A 388 -31.07 4.60 -9.08
CA ALA A 388 -31.76 5.63 -9.85
C ALA A 388 -32.41 6.68 -8.94
N ALA A 389 -33.03 6.26 -7.82
CA ALA A 389 -33.59 7.17 -6.83
C ALA A 389 -32.51 8.04 -6.17
N LEU A 390 -31.34 7.47 -5.85
CA LEU A 390 -30.20 8.24 -5.34
C LEU A 390 -29.64 9.22 -6.38
N ALA A 391 -29.51 8.79 -7.64
CA ALA A 391 -29.12 9.67 -8.73
C ALA A 391 -30.13 10.83 -8.89
N LEU A 392 -31.42 10.52 -8.90
CA LEU A 392 -32.49 11.52 -8.93
C LEU A 392 -32.47 12.42 -7.69
N ALA A 393 -32.10 11.93 -6.51
CA ALA A 393 -31.96 12.75 -5.30
C ALA A 393 -30.74 13.69 -5.35
N LEU A 394 -29.65 13.29 -6.02
CA LEU A 394 -28.50 14.16 -6.29
C LEU A 394 -28.85 15.29 -7.27
N PHE A 395 -29.79 15.06 -8.20
CA PHE A 395 -30.24 16.04 -9.18
C PHE A 395 -31.60 16.71 -8.83
N GLY A 396 -32.31 16.22 -7.81
CA GLY A 396 -33.66 16.63 -7.41
C GLY A 396 -33.65 17.80 -6.43
N PRO A 397 -34.80 18.22 -5.87
CA PRO A 397 -34.87 19.40 -5.00
C PRO A 397 -34.12 19.19 -3.67
N TRP A 398 -33.19 20.09 -3.41
CA TRP A 398 -32.17 20.05 -2.36
C TRP A 398 -32.65 20.14 -0.88
N PRO A 399 -33.87 20.59 -0.53
CA PRO A 399 -34.32 20.63 0.87
C PRO A 399 -34.48 19.24 1.51
N ALA A 400 -34.54 18.17 0.72
CA ALA A 400 -34.73 16.80 1.21
C ALA A 400 -33.44 16.13 1.72
N TRP A 401 -32.27 16.75 1.51
CA TRP A 401 -31.01 16.21 2.02
C TRP A 401 -30.88 16.44 3.53
N PRO A 402 -30.34 15.49 4.30
CA PRO A 402 -29.97 15.72 5.69
C PRO A 402 -29.13 16.99 5.81
N PRO A 403 -29.36 17.88 6.79
CA PRO A 403 -28.69 19.18 6.90
C PRO A 403 -27.15 19.08 6.82
N VAL A 404 -26.58 18.02 7.39
CA VAL A 404 -25.13 17.74 7.41
C VAL A 404 -24.57 17.47 6.01
N LEU A 405 -25.35 16.83 5.13
CA LEU A 405 -24.94 16.52 3.76
C LEU A 405 -25.29 17.65 2.80
N ASN A 406 -26.35 18.41 3.08
CA ASN A 406 -26.82 19.46 2.20
C ASN A 406 -25.72 20.51 1.95
N SER A 407 -25.05 21.01 2.99
CA SER A 407 -23.96 21.98 2.83
C SER A 407 -22.83 21.48 1.92
N ALA A 408 -22.37 20.24 2.14
CA ALA A 408 -21.31 19.64 1.31
C ALA A 408 -21.76 19.41 -0.14
N VAL A 409 -23.01 19.03 -0.36
CA VAL A 409 -23.58 18.86 -1.71
C VAL A 409 -23.71 20.21 -2.42
N GLN A 410 -24.19 21.26 -1.73
CA GLN A 410 -24.29 22.62 -2.25
C GLN A 410 -22.93 23.16 -2.69
N GLU A 411 -21.91 23.03 -1.84
CA GLU A 411 -20.57 23.50 -2.11
C GLU A 411 -19.98 22.81 -3.36
N ASN A 412 -20.08 21.48 -3.42
CA ASN A 412 -19.59 20.74 -4.59
C ASN A 412 -20.36 21.09 -5.87
N LEU A 413 -21.69 21.26 -5.80
CA LEU A 413 -22.49 21.69 -6.94
C LEU A 413 -22.11 23.08 -7.44
N ALA A 414 -21.76 24.00 -6.54
CA ALA A 414 -21.27 25.33 -6.90
C ALA A 414 -19.97 25.21 -7.73
N TRP A 415 -19.03 24.36 -7.32
CA TRP A 415 -17.83 24.07 -8.11
C TRP A 415 -18.16 23.46 -9.47
N TRP A 416 -19.04 22.46 -9.52
CA TRP A 416 -19.47 21.84 -10.78
C TRP A 416 -20.08 22.85 -11.76
N ARG A 417 -20.84 23.84 -11.28
CA ARG A 417 -21.42 24.92 -12.10
C ARG A 417 -20.37 25.88 -12.65
N GLN A 418 -19.19 25.98 -12.02
CA GLN A 418 -18.08 26.80 -12.49
C GLN A 418 -17.22 26.08 -13.56
N ALA A 419 -17.46 24.79 -13.83
CA ALA A 419 -16.74 24.08 -14.87
C ALA A 419 -17.07 24.66 -16.26
N LEU A 420 -16.03 24.99 -17.04
CA LEU A 420 -16.18 25.58 -18.38
C LEU A 420 -16.99 24.70 -19.33
N TYR A 421 -16.79 23.38 -19.25
CA TYR A 421 -17.53 22.36 -19.96
C TYR A 421 -18.00 21.25 -19.01
N TRP A 422 -19.12 20.59 -19.35
CA TRP A 422 -19.66 19.46 -18.57
C TRP A 422 -18.69 18.30 -18.38
N TRP A 423 -17.74 18.11 -19.31
CA TRP A 423 -16.73 17.06 -19.25
C TRP A 423 -15.44 17.49 -18.52
N THR A 424 -15.27 18.78 -18.19
CA THR A 424 -14.07 19.30 -17.50
C THR A 424 -13.79 18.54 -16.20
N PRO A 425 -14.79 18.28 -15.32
CA PRO A 425 -14.56 17.50 -14.10
C PRO A 425 -14.04 16.09 -14.40
N LEU A 426 -14.55 15.43 -15.45
CA LEU A 426 -14.10 14.10 -15.85
C LEU A 426 -12.67 14.12 -16.40
N ALA A 427 -12.31 15.12 -17.20
CA ALA A 427 -10.96 15.27 -17.73
C ALA A 427 -9.95 15.64 -16.63
N ALA A 428 -10.30 16.58 -15.75
CA ALA A 428 -9.47 16.96 -14.61
C ALA A 428 -9.29 15.78 -13.65
N PHE A 429 -10.37 15.05 -13.34
CA PHE A 429 -10.32 13.85 -12.51
C PHE A 429 -9.49 12.75 -13.17
N SER A 430 -9.70 12.44 -14.44
CA SER A 430 -8.95 11.36 -15.11
C SER A 430 -7.48 11.71 -15.33
N GLY A 431 -7.17 12.93 -15.76
CA GLY A 431 -5.81 13.43 -15.89
C GLY A 431 -5.09 13.47 -14.54
N GLY A 432 -5.73 14.06 -13.52
CA GLY A 432 -5.20 14.16 -12.16
C GLY A 432 -5.01 12.80 -11.49
N LEU A 433 -6.04 11.96 -11.46
CA LEU A 433 -6.00 10.67 -10.78
C LEU A 433 -5.06 9.67 -11.46
N PHE A 434 -5.01 9.61 -12.80
CA PHE A 434 -4.25 8.56 -13.49
C PHE A 434 -2.89 9.02 -13.98
N LEU A 435 -2.79 10.21 -14.56
CA LEU A 435 -1.65 10.59 -15.39
C LEU A 435 -0.73 11.61 -14.73
N ASP A 436 -1.22 12.36 -13.74
CA ASP A 436 -0.45 13.41 -13.09
C ASP A 436 0.90 12.90 -12.57
N GLN A 437 1.97 13.63 -12.88
CA GLN A 437 3.33 13.23 -12.55
C GLN A 437 3.64 13.20 -11.05
N ALA A 438 2.98 14.03 -10.24
CA ALA A 438 3.19 14.09 -8.80
C ALA A 438 2.28 13.10 -8.08
N TYR A 439 1.07 12.91 -8.60
CA TYR A 439 0.00 12.29 -7.83
C TYR A 439 -0.79 11.19 -8.53
N GLY A 440 -0.54 11.00 -9.82
CA GLY A 440 -1.23 10.03 -10.66
C GLY A 440 -0.92 8.59 -10.28
N LEU A 441 -1.93 7.74 -10.44
CA LEU A 441 -1.86 6.32 -10.21
C LEU A 441 -0.89 5.60 -11.15
N LEU A 442 -0.72 6.04 -12.41
CA LEU A 442 0.15 5.34 -13.36
C LEU A 442 1.64 5.61 -13.09
N PRO A 443 2.09 6.83 -12.76
CA PRO A 443 3.45 7.05 -12.27
C PRO A 443 3.72 6.32 -10.94
N ALA A 444 2.77 6.35 -9.99
CA ALA A 444 2.95 5.78 -8.66
C ALA A 444 2.78 4.24 -8.61
N ALA A 445 1.97 3.68 -9.51
CA ALA A 445 1.62 2.27 -9.59
C ALA A 445 1.49 1.81 -11.06
N PRO A 446 2.59 1.83 -11.84
CA PRO A 446 2.58 1.49 -13.27
C PRO A 446 2.11 0.05 -13.56
N VAL A 447 2.16 -0.83 -12.57
CA VAL A 447 1.57 -2.18 -12.63
C VAL A 447 0.07 -2.17 -12.92
N LEU A 448 -0.66 -1.08 -12.65
CA LEU A 448 -2.08 -0.96 -12.94
C LEU A 448 -2.40 -1.02 -14.43
N VAL A 449 -1.44 -0.72 -15.32
CA VAL A 449 -1.60 -0.92 -16.77
C VAL A 449 -1.83 -2.39 -17.11
N LEU A 450 -1.24 -3.32 -16.34
CA LEU A 450 -1.50 -4.75 -16.46
C LEU A 450 -2.96 -5.08 -16.08
N ALA A 451 -3.48 -4.45 -15.02
CA ALA A 451 -4.87 -4.63 -14.61
C ALA A 451 -5.84 -4.09 -15.68
N LEU A 452 -5.56 -2.92 -16.27
CA LEU A 452 -6.34 -2.38 -17.38
C LEU A 452 -6.35 -3.33 -18.58
N GLY A 453 -5.20 -3.90 -18.95
CA GLY A 453 -5.11 -4.85 -20.05
C GLY A 453 -5.83 -6.18 -19.79
N GLY A 454 -5.84 -6.68 -18.55
CA GLY A 454 -6.51 -7.93 -18.22
C GLY A 454 -8.01 -7.81 -17.91
N LEU A 455 -8.53 -6.58 -17.76
CA LEU A 455 -9.94 -6.33 -17.44
C LEU A 455 -10.93 -6.99 -18.42
N PRO A 456 -10.78 -6.90 -19.76
CA PRO A 456 -11.69 -7.56 -20.69
C PRO A 456 -11.70 -9.09 -20.53
N LEU A 457 -10.54 -9.69 -20.26
CA LEU A 457 -10.44 -11.14 -20.09
C LEU A 457 -11.07 -11.62 -18.78
N SER A 458 -10.87 -10.90 -17.67
CA SER A 458 -11.52 -11.23 -16.41
C SER A 458 -13.02 -11.00 -16.46
N LEU A 459 -13.51 -9.97 -17.17
CA LEU A 459 -14.95 -9.80 -17.39
C LEU A 459 -15.56 -11.00 -18.13
N ARG A 460 -14.80 -11.62 -19.05
CA ARG A 460 -15.23 -12.82 -19.76
C ARG A 460 -15.13 -14.11 -18.91
N ARG A 461 -14.04 -14.29 -18.15
CA ARG A 461 -13.78 -15.54 -17.39
C ARG A 461 -14.34 -15.55 -15.98
N HIS A 462 -14.40 -14.38 -15.35
CA HIS A 462 -14.79 -14.16 -13.96
C HIS A 462 -15.83 -13.03 -13.91
N THR A 463 -16.89 -13.11 -14.72
CA THR A 463 -17.88 -12.03 -14.89
C THR A 463 -18.48 -11.56 -13.57
N ALA A 464 -19.03 -12.48 -12.77
CA ALA A 464 -19.65 -12.11 -11.49
C ALA A 464 -18.65 -11.46 -10.50
N PRO A 465 -17.48 -12.07 -10.20
CA PRO A 465 -16.45 -11.42 -9.37
C PRO A 465 -15.99 -10.06 -9.90
N SER A 466 -15.89 -9.91 -11.23
CA SER A 466 -15.50 -8.64 -11.86
C SER A 466 -16.56 -7.58 -11.63
N LEU A 467 -17.84 -7.90 -11.82
CA LEU A 467 -18.95 -6.96 -11.57
C LEU A 467 -19.12 -6.64 -10.08
N HIS A 468 -18.91 -7.62 -9.19
CA HIS A 468 -18.91 -7.43 -7.72
C HIS A 468 -17.91 -6.37 -7.27
N TYR A 469 -16.82 -6.16 -8.02
CA TYR A 469 -15.86 -5.10 -7.75
C TYR A 469 -16.08 -3.85 -8.59
N LEU A 470 -16.29 -3.97 -9.92
CA LEU A 470 -16.36 -2.84 -10.83
C LEU A 470 -17.53 -1.91 -10.53
N ILE A 471 -18.68 -2.43 -10.11
CA ILE A 471 -19.85 -1.61 -9.78
C ILE A 471 -19.56 -0.74 -8.54
N PRO A 472 -19.16 -1.31 -7.37
CA PRO A 472 -18.76 -0.49 -6.23
C PRO A 472 -17.60 0.47 -6.53
N ALA A 473 -16.60 0.02 -7.28
CA ALA A 473 -15.47 0.86 -7.65
C ALA A 473 -15.89 2.03 -8.54
N ALA A 474 -16.76 1.80 -9.52
CA ALA A 474 -17.29 2.86 -10.39
C ALA A 474 -18.10 3.88 -9.60
N LEU A 475 -18.95 3.43 -8.66
CA LEU A 475 -19.70 4.32 -7.78
C LEU A 475 -18.76 5.16 -6.89
N GLN A 476 -17.73 4.54 -6.32
CA GLN A 476 -16.73 5.27 -5.53
C GLN A 476 -15.95 6.29 -6.37
N LEU A 477 -15.50 5.92 -7.56
CA LEU A 477 -14.79 6.83 -8.47
C LEU A 477 -15.70 7.98 -8.93
N ALA A 478 -16.98 7.70 -9.21
CA ALA A 478 -17.95 8.73 -9.53
C ALA A 478 -18.18 9.69 -8.36
N ALA A 479 -18.27 9.18 -7.13
CA ALA A 479 -18.40 10.01 -5.93
C ALA A 479 -17.15 10.85 -5.67
N LEU A 480 -15.94 10.29 -5.85
CA LEU A 480 -14.68 11.03 -5.74
C LEU A 480 -14.55 12.11 -6.82
N CYS A 481 -14.97 11.81 -8.07
CA CYS A 481 -15.03 12.81 -9.13
C CYS A 481 -16.03 13.92 -8.77
N PHE A 482 -17.21 13.56 -8.27
CA PHE A 482 -18.23 14.53 -7.89
C PHE A 482 -17.78 15.45 -6.76
N THR A 483 -17.17 14.89 -5.72
CA THR A 483 -16.81 15.64 -4.50
C THR A 483 -15.43 16.28 -4.55
N GLY A 484 -14.57 15.90 -5.50
CA GLY A 484 -13.15 16.22 -5.41
C GLY A 484 -12.47 16.63 -6.70
N TRP A 485 -13.13 16.71 -7.86
CA TRP A 485 -12.46 17.01 -9.14
C TRP A 485 -11.62 18.30 -9.16
N TYR A 486 -11.94 19.28 -8.31
CA TYR A 486 -11.18 20.53 -8.14
C TYR A 486 -10.01 20.41 -7.14
N ARG A 487 -10.00 19.39 -6.28
CA ARG A 487 -9.01 19.16 -5.21
C ARG A 487 -7.81 18.30 -5.66
N TRP A 488 -7.79 17.85 -6.92
CA TRP A 488 -6.68 17.03 -7.45
C TRP A 488 -5.38 17.82 -7.66
N HIS A 489 -5.37 19.13 -7.34
CA HIS A 489 -4.18 19.99 -7.39
C HIS A 489 -3.09 19.56 -6.43
N GLY A 490 -3.34 18.60 -5.54
CA GLY A 490 -2.39 18.18 -4.51
C GLY A 490 -2.60 18.93 -3.20
N GLY A 491 -1.79 18.60 -2.21
CA GLY A 491 -1.90 19.07 -0.84
C GLY A 491 -1.10 18.16 0.09
N SER A 492 -1.46 18.11 1.38
CA SER A 492 -0.76 17.28 2.38
C SER A 492 -0.96 15.77 2.23
N ALA A 493 -1.69 15.29 1.22
CA ALA A 493 -1.88 13.87 0.94
C ALA A 493 -1.76 13.59 -0.57
N PRO A 494 -1.10 12.50 -0.99
CA PRO A 494 -0.95 12.15 -2.40
C PRO A 494 -2.31 11.66 -2.98
N PRO A 495 -2.87 12.27 -4.04
CA PRO A 495 -4.13 11.91 -4.68
C PRO A 495 -4.36 10.44 -5.04
N GLY A 496 -3.32 9.61 -5.25
CA GLY A 496 -3.51 8.16 -5.36
C GLY A 496 -4.06 7.48 -4.09
N LEU A 497 -3.90 8.10 -2.93
CA LEU A 497 -4.34 7.59 -1.62
C LEU A 497 -5.86 7.56 -1.50
N LEU A 498 -6.57 8.52 -2.11
CA LEU A 498 -8.04 8.54 -2.16
C LEU A 498 -8.63 7.31 -2.88
N ALA A 499 -7.89 6.78 -3.85
CA ALA A 499 -8.27 5.58 -4.60
C ALA A 499 -7.59 4.30 -4.07
N ALA A 500 -6.75 4.37 -3.02
CA ALA A 500 -5.96 3.24 -2.54
C ALA A 500 -6.83 2.03 -2.15
N VAL A 501 -8.04 2.26 -1.63
CA VAL A 501 -9.00 1.21 -1.27
C VAL A 501 -9.44 0.36 -2.47
N LEU A 502 -9.43 0.93 -3.68
CA LEU A 502 -9.86 0.26 -4.91
C LEU A 502 -8.73 -0.54 -5.57
N LEU A 503 -7.47 -0.23 -5.29
CA LEU A 503 -6.34 -0.83 -6.02
C LEU A 503 -6.12 -2.32 -5.73
N PRO A 504 -6.23 -2.83 -4.48
CA PRO A 504 -5.95 -4.24 -4.20
C PRO A 504 -6.84 -5.22 -4.97
N PRO A 505 -8.18 -5.05 -5.04
CA PRO A 505 -9.04 -5.91 -5.85
C PRO A 505 -8.71 -5.92 -7.35
N ALA A 506 -8.04 -4.89 -7.89
CA ALA A 506 -7.59 -4.86 -9.28
C ALA A 506 -6.61 -6.00 -9.62
N ALA A 507 -6.08 -6.69 -8.60
CA ALA A 507 -5.31 -7.93 -8.75
C ALA A 507 -6.08 -9.01 -9.55
N LEU A 508 -7.42 -9.03 -9.49
CA LEU A 508 -8.27 -9.93 -10.29
C LEU A 508 -8.07 -9.71 -11.80
N PHE A 509 -7.82 -8.47 -12.22
CA PHE A 509 -7.58 -8.12 -13.62
C PHE A 509 -6.11 -8.28 -14.01
N MET A 510 -5.19 -8.13 -13.06
CA MET A 510 -3.77 -8.32 -13.30
C MET A 510 -3.40 -9.80 -13.52
N ALA A 511 -4.06 -10.71 -12.79
CA ALA A 511 -3.68 -12.13 -12.76
C ALA A 511 -3.71 -12.84 -14.12
N PRO A 512 -4.70 -12.65 -15.02
CA PRO A 512 -4.67 -13.26 -16.34
C PRO A 512 -3.49 -12.80 -17.21
N VAL A 513 -3.08 -11.54 -17.11
CA VAL A 513 -1.91 -11.00 -17.83
C VAL A 513 -0.63 -11.63 -17.28
N LEU A 514 -0.49 -11.70 -15.95
CA LEU A 514 0.66 -12.35 -15.31
C LEU A 514 0.74 -13.85 -15.65
N ALA A 515 -0.40 -14.52 -15.77
CA ALA A 515 -0.45 -15.91 -16.20
C ALA A 515 0.04 -16.08 -17.64
N ALA A 516 -0.37 -15.20 -18.56
CA ALA A 516 0.04 -15.21 -19.96
C ALA A 516 1.54 -14.89 -20.14
N LEU A 517 2.05 -13.92 -19.38
CA LEU A 517 3.45 -13.45 -19.44
C LEU A 517 4.41 -14.26 -18.54
N SER A 518 3.99 -15.43 -18.07
CA SER A 518 4.83 -16.29 -17.22
C SER A 518 5.96 -16.99 -17.98
N ARG A 519 6.01 -16.89 -19.32
CA ARG A 519 7.06 -17.46 -20.18
C ARG A 519 8.39 -16.68 -20.05
N PRO A 520 9.55 -17.34 -20.26
CA PRO A 520 10.85 -16.65 -20.31
C PRO A 520 10.82 -15.47 -21.29
N TRP A 521 11.58 -14.41 -20.98
CA TRP A 521 11.63 -13.12 -21.69
C TRP A 521 10.34 -12.28 -21.62
N TRP A 522 9.15 -12.88 -21.81
CA TRP A 522 7.87 -12.19 -21.65
C TRP A 522 7.64 -11.68 -20.23
N ARG A 523 8.29 -12.31 -19.23
CA ARG A 523 8.29 -11.80 -17.86
C ARG A 523 8.86 -10.39 -17.73
N LEU A 524 9.83 -10.02 -18.57
CA LEU A 524 10.42 -8.69 -18.53
C LEU A 524 9.36 -7.61 -18.76
N ALA A 525 8.33 -7.90 -19.56
CA ALA A 525 7.24 -6.97 -19.85
C ALA A 525 6.45 -6.58 -18.58
N TRP A 526 6.20 -7.50 -17.65
CA TRP A 526 5.55 -7.14 -16.38
C TRP A 526 6.53 -6.79 -15.26
N TRP A 527 7.78 -7.28 -15.31
CA TRP A 527 8.80 -6.93 -14.34
C TRP A 527 9.24 -5.48 -14.43
N LEU A 528 9.29 -4.89 -15.63
CA LEU A 528 9.67 -3.49 -15.78
C LEU A 528 8.73 -2.54 -15.02
N PRO A 529 7.39 -2.55 -15.21
CA PRO A 529 6.49 -1.74 -14.41
C PRO A 529 6.50 -2.16 -12.93
N ALA A 530 6.62 -3.45 -12.61
CA ALA A 530 6.72 -3.90 -11.21
C ALA A 530 7.95 -3.33 -10.49
N ALA A 531 9.12 -3.43 -11.10
CA ALA A 531 10.38 -2.89 -10.60
C ALA A 531 10.30 -1.38 -10.43
N MET A 532 9.78 -0.66 -11.43
CA MET A 532 9.60 0.80 -11.36
C MET A 532 8.69 1.20 -10.20
N GLY A 533 7.53 0.55 -10.06
CA GLY A 533 6.59 0.83 -8.97
C GLY A 533 7.15 0.49 -7.58
N LEU A 534 7.88 -0.61 -7.45
CA LEU A 534 8.50 -1.02 -6.19
C LEU A 534 9.68 -0.12 -5.80
N ILE A 535 10.52 0.29 -6.76
CA ILE A 535 11.57 1.29 -6.52
C ILE A 535 10.93 2.60 -6.08
N TYR A 536 9.90 3.07 -6.79
CA TYR A 536 9.20 4.31 -6.45
C TYR A 536 8.63 4.24 -5.02
N THR A 537 7.98 3.13 -4.67
CA THR A 537 7.47 2.88 -3.31
C THR A 537 8.60 2.89 -2.27
N TRP A 538 9.72 2.25 -2.57
CA TRP A 538 10.89 2.22 -1.70
C TRP A 538 11.49 3.61 -1.49
N LEU A 539 11.60 4.41 -2.56
CA LEU A 539 12.06 5.81 -2.49
C LEU A 539 11.11 6.68 -1.68
N LEU A 540 9.80 6.57 -1.89
CA LEU A 540 8.80 7.30 -1.10
C LEU A 540 8.73 6.81 0.36
N THR A 541 9.29 5.64 0.68
CA THR A 541 9.45 5.16 2.05
C THR A 541 10.73 5.72 2.66
N LEU A 542 11.82 5.74 1.91
CA LEU A 542 13.11 6.33 2.31
C LEU A 542 13.01 7.83 2.51
N MET A 543 12.29 8.51 1.63
CA MET A 543 12.18 9.96 1.56
C MET A 543 10.70 10.37 1.57
N PRO A 544 10.01 10.25 2.71
CA PRO A 544 8.56 10.39 2.77
C PRO A 544 8.06 11.82 2.52
N TRP A 545 8.90 12.86 2.64
CA TRP A 545 8.50 14.23 2.24
C TRP A 545 8.29 14.36 0.73
N LEU A 546 8.85 13.48 -0.10
CA LEU A 546 8.58 13.47 -1.54
C LEU A 546 7.11 13.16 -1.86
N ARG A 547 6.36 12.65 -0.87
CA ARG A 547 4.90 12.49 -0.95
C ARG A 547 4.16 13.83 -0.89
N LEU A 548 4.79 14.83 -0.28
CA LEU A 548 4.26 16.17 -0.05
C LEU A 548 4.78 17.06 -1.19
N ALA A 549 4.06 17.07 -2.31
CA ALA A 549 4.27 18.08 -3.33
C ALA A 549 3.31 19.25 -3.06
N LEU A 550 3.80 20.48 -3.24
CA LEU A 550 2.96 21.67 -3.19
C LEU A 550 2.01 21.67 -4.40
N PRO A 551 0.79 22.20 -4.25
CA PRO A 551 -0.17 22.21 -5.34
C PRO A 551 0.38 22.84 -6.62
N GLY A 552 0.21 22.16 -7.76
CA GLY A 552 0.69 22.63 -9.06
C GLY A 552 2.22 22.61 -9.25
N THR A 553 2.99 22.07 -8.31
CA THR A 553 4.44 21.91 -8.48
C THR A 553 4.78 20.58 -9.17
N PRO A 554 5.82 20.54 -10.03
CA PRO A 554 6.29 19.30 -10.61
C PRO A 554 6.78 18.35 -9.51
N ASN A 555 6.69 17.04 -9.76
CA ASN A 555 7.14 16.03 -8.81
C ASN A 555 8.60 16.34 -8.37
N PRO A 556 8.88 16.44 -7.06
CA PRO A 556 10.20 16.84 -6.56
C PRO A 556 11.32 15.89 -7.03
N LEU A 557 11.01 14.61 -7.24
CA LEU A 557 11.96 13.64 -7.82
C LEU A 557 12.31 13.99 -9.27
N LEU A 558 11.31 14.28 -10.09
CA LEU A 558 11.51 14.63 -11.49
C LEU A 558 12.20 15.98 -11.62
N GLN A 559 11.86 16.94 -10.76
CA GLN A 559 12.51 18.25 -10.73
C GLN A 559 13.99 18.11 -10.33
N GLY A 560 14.30 17.31 -9.30
CA GLY A 560 15.67 17.03 -8.88
C GLY A 560 16.49 16.34 -9.97
N LEU A 561 15.92 15.30 -10.61
CA LEU A 561 16.56 14.61 -11.73
C LEU A 561 16.75 15.53 -12.95
N GLY A 562 15.75 16.36 -13.25
CA GLY A 562 15.80 17.28 -14.38
C GLY A 562 16.90 18.33 -14.23
N ARG A 563 17.01 18.95 -13.05
CA ARG A 563 18.10 19.91 -12.75
C ARG A 563 19.48 19.28 -12.93
N ARG A 564 19.68 18.01 -12.57
CA ARG A 564 20.96 17.30 -12.70
C ARG A 564 21.32 16.96 -14.13
N LEU A 565 20.34 16.50 -14.90
CA LEU A 565 20.55 16.12 -16.31
C LEU A 565 20.60 17.33 -17.25
N GLY A 566 20.32 18.54 -16.74
CA GLY A 566 20.10 19.71 -17.59
C GLY A 566 18.84 19.59 -18.46
N LEU A 567 17.88 18.75 -18.05
CA LEU A 567 16.66 18.45 -18.79
C LEU A 567 15.43 18.93 -18.01
N ASN A 568 14.41 19.44 -18.70
CA ASN A 568 13.14 19.79 -18.06
C ASN A 568 12.23 18.55 -17.92
N LEU A 569 12.63 17.59 -17.09
CA LEU A 569 11.86 16.35 -16.87
C LEU A 569 10.47 16.60 -16.26
N GLY A 570 10.26 17.73 -15.58
CA GLY A 570 8.95 18.13 -15.08
C GLY A 570 7.92 18.43 -16.18
N ARG A 571 8.35 18.52 -17.44
CA ARG A 571 7.48 18.57 -18.63
C ARG A 571 7.40 17.24 -19.38
N ALA A 572 8.16 16.21 -18.99
CA ALA A 572 8.14 14.93 -19.68
C ALA A 572 6.90 14.10 -19.33
N LEU A 573 6.28 14.37 -18.18
CA LEU A 573 5.04 13.76 -17.74
C LEU A 573 3.98 14.85 -17.54
N PRO A 574 2.71 14.55 -17.82
CA PRO A 574 1.66 15.53 -17.68
C PRO A 574 1.52 15.96 -16.22
N SER A 575 1.27 17.24 -16.02
CA SER A 575 0.67 17.75 -14.79
C SER A 575 -0.77 18.12 -15.09
N GLY A 576 -1.70 17.75 -14.22
CA GLY A 576 -3.12 18.07 -14.38
C GLY A 576 -3.43 19.58 -14.39
N PHE A 577 -2.43 20.43 -14.15
CA PHE A 577 -2.58 21.86 -13.85
C PHE A 577 -1.82 22.77 -14.84
N GLY A 578 -1.26 22.22 -15.93
CA GLY A 578 -0.59 22.97 -17.00
C GLY A 578 -1.34 22.93 -18.33
N ALA A 579 -0.79 23.58 -19.37
CA ALA A 579 -1.25 23.34 -20.75
C ALA A 579 -1.19 21.83 -21.04
N TRP A 580 -2.12 21.33 -21.87
CA TRP A 580 -2.43 19.90 -21.98
C TRP A 580 -1.70 19.11 -23.10
N PRO A 581 -0.64 19.59 -23.80
CA PRO A 581 -0.12 18.86 -24.94
C PRO A 581 0.49 17.50 -24.55
N GLU A 582 0.91 17.30 -23.30
CA GLU A 582 1.53 16.04 -22.85
C GLU A 582 0.51 15.00 -22.31
N VAL A 583 -0.70 15.44 -21.91
CA VAL A 583 -1.74 14.53 -21.37
C VAL A 583 -2.22 13.55 -22.44
N LEU A 584 -2.45 14.05 -23.66
CA LEU A 584 -2.90 13.23 -24.78
C LEU A 584 -1.87 12.13 -25.15
N PRO A 585 -0.59 12.42 -25.43
CA PRO A 585 0.39 11.38 -25.73
C PRO A 585 0.60 10.42 -24.55
N ALA A 586 0.60 10.89 -23.30
CA ALA A 586 0.68 10.00 -22.13
C ALA A 586 -0.52 9.05 -22.06
N THR A 587 -1.73 9.55 -22.32
CA THR A 587 -2.95 8.72 -22.41
C THR A 587 -2.83 7.69 -23.53
N CYS A 588 -2.37 8.11 -24.72
CA CYS A 588 -2.17 7.20 -25.85
C CYS A 588 -1.16 6.10 -25.53
N VAL A 589 -0.04 6.42 -24.87
CA VAL A 589 0.96 5.43 -24.44
C VAL A 589 0.36 4.46 -23.41
N ALA A 590 -0.36 4.97 -22.41
CA ALA A 590 -1.01 4.13 -21.40
C ALA A 590 -2.04 3.17 -22.04
N LEU A 591 -2.86 3.67 -22.96
CA LEU A 591 -3.83 2.86 -23.70
C LEU A 591 -3.16 1.84 -24.62
N ALA A 592 -2.07 2.20 -25.31
CA ALA A 592 -1.31 1.29 -26.16
C ALA A 592 -0.69 0.15 -25.34
N LEU A 593 -0.12 0.45 -24.17
CA LEU A 593 0.40 -0.55 -23.25
C LEU A 593 -0.72 -1.45 -22.70
N ALA A 594 -1.85 -0.88 -22.30
CA ALA A 594 -3.01 -1.66 -21.85
C ALA A 594 -3.54 -2.58 -22.96
N ALA A 595 -3.64 -2.10 -24.20
CA ALA A 595 -4.02 -2.87 -25.36
C ALA A 595 -3.02 -4.00 -25.65
N PHE A 596 -1.72 -3.73 -25.56
CA PHE A 596 -0.66 -4.75 -25.68
C PHE A 596 -0.85 -5.86 -24.65
N TYR A 597 -1.08 -5.53 -23.38
CA TYR A 597 -1.33 -6.54 -22.34
C TYR A 597 -2.64 -7.30 -22.55
N ALA A 598 -3.69 -6.63 -23.05
CA ALA A 598 -4.94 -7.28 -23.41
C ALA A 598 -4.74 -8.32 -24.51
N VAL A 599 -4.02 -7.95 -25.58
CA VAL A 599 -3.66 -8.86 -26.67
C VAL A 599 -2.84 -10.04 -26.14
N CYS A 600 -1.84 -9.79 -25.29
CA CYS A 600 -1.03 -10.85 -24.68
C CYS A 600 -1.90 -11.80 -23.85
N ALA A 601 -2.77 -11.28 -23.00
CA ALA A 601 -3.65 -12.08 -22.15
C ALA A 601 -4.65 -12.92 -22.96
N TRP A 602 -5.13 -12.40 -24.09
CA TRP A 602 -6.06 -13.11 -24.97
C TRP A 602 -5.38 -14.16 -25.86
N ARG A 603 -4.25 -13.83 -26.47
CA ARG A 603 -3.62 -14.66 -27.51
C ARG A 603 -2.64 -15.68 -26.97
N LEU A 604 -1.97 -15.40 -25.86
CA LEU A 604 -0.98 -16.32 -25.32
C LEU A 604 -1.68 -17.36 -24.43
N PRO A 605 -1.69 -18.65 -24.82
CA PRO A 605 -2.21 -19.68 -23.92
C PRO A 605 -1.34 -19.71 -22.67
N ALA A 606 -1.99 -19.65 -21.51
CA ALA A 606 -1.30 -19.82 -20.24
C ALA A 606 -0.60 -21.20 -20.28
N PRO A 607 0.68 -21.29 -19.88
CA PRO A 607 1.40 -22.56 -19.93
C PRO A 607 0.61 -23.66 -19.21
N ALA A 608 0.55 -24.84 -19.85
CA ALA A 608 -0.23 -25.99 -19.42
C ALA A 608 0.47 -26.78 -18.29
N SER A 609 1.78 -26.66 -18.14
CA SER A 609 2.60 -27.41 -17.18
C SER A 609 3.19 -26.52 -16.08
N GLY A 610 3.10 -27.03 -14.84
CA GLY A 610 3.46 -26.38 -13.59
C GLY A 610 4.94 -26.46 -13.21
N ASP A 611 5.86 -26.36 -14.18
CA ASP A 611 7.24 -26.09 -13.83
C ASP A 611 7.34 -24.62 -13.44
N ALA A 612 7.49 -24.35 -12.14
CA ALA A 612 7.78 -23.03 -11.61
C ALA A 612 9.00 -22.50 -12.37
N PRO A 613 8.80 -21.55 -13.29
CA PRO A 613 9.74 -21.46 -14.37
C PRO A 613 10.99 -20.74 -13.89
N THR A 614 12.13 -21.43 -13.95
CA THR A 614 13.40 -20.97 -13.38
C THR A 614 13.88 -19.74 -14.12
N TRP A 615 14.34 -18.74 -13.37
CA TRP A 615 14.96 -17.55 -13.94
C TRP A 615 16.26 -17.95 -14.63
N ARG A 616 16.44 -17.47 -15.86
CA ARG A 616 17.74 -17.58 -16.52
C ARG A 616 18.68 -16.53 -15.92
N ALA A 617 19.96 -16.86 -15.79
CA ALA A 617 20.96 -15.95 -15.23
C ALA A 617 20.96 -14.58 -15.93
N ASN A 618 20.74 -14.56 -17.24
CA ASN A 618 20.69 -13.34 -18.04
C ASN A 618 19.48 -12.45 -17.70
N GLU A 619 18.32 -13.04 -17.38
CA GLU A 619 17.13 -12.27 -16.97
C GLU A 619 17.36 -11.59 -15.62
N VAL A 620 18.02 -12.29 -14.69
CA VAL A 620 18.41 -11.74 -13.39
C VAL A 620 19.42 -10.61 -13.57
N LEU A 621 20.44 -10.81 -14.42
CA LEU A 621 21.46 -9.81 -14.68
C LEU A 621 20.88 -8.54 -15.32
N ILE A 622 20.00 -8.67 -16.31
CA ILE A 622 19.35 -7.53 -16.98
C ILE A 622 18.49 -6.76 -15.98
N LEU A 623 17.69 -7.46 -15.17
CA LEU A 623 16.85 -6.82 -14.15
C LEU A 623 17.72 -6.12 -13.10
N ALA A 624 18.75 -6.79 -12.58
CA ALA A 624 19.67 -6.22 -11.61
C ALA A 624 20.38 -4.99 -12.18
N LEU A 625 20.83 -5.04 -13.43
CA LEU A 625 21.50 -3.91 -14.09
C LEU A 625 20.54 -2.74 -14.31
N ALA A 626 19.30 -2.99 -14.74
CA ALA A 626 18.27 -1.95 -14.86
C ALA A 626 17.93 -1.30 -13.51
N LEU A 627 17.77 -2.11 -12.45
CA LEU A 627 17.53 -1.65 -11.09
C LEU A 627 18.73 -0.84 -10.56
N CYS A 628 19.96 -1.35 -10.72
CA CYS A 628 21.16 -0.66 -10.28
C CYS A 628 21.37 0.66 -11.02
N LEU A 629 21.19 0.71 -12.35
CA LEU A 629 21.32 1.96 -13.12
C LEU A 629 20.27 3.00 -12.71
N THR A 630 19.03 2.56 -12.49
CA THR A 630 17.95 3.46 -12.02
C THR A 630 18.20 3.96 -10.60
N SER A 631 18.59 3.08 -9.66
CA SER A 631 18.97 3.47 -8.30
C SER A 631 20.22 4.36 -8.25
N TRP A 632 21.23 4.07 -9.06
CA TRP A 632 22.47 4.85 -9.15
C TRP A 632 22.21 6.28 -9.66
N ALA A 633 21.38 6.43 -10.70
CA ALA A 633 20.96 7.73 -11.21
C ALA A 633 20.22 8.58 -10.15
N LEU A 634 19.50 7.93 -9.24
CA LEU A 634 18.77 8.59 -8.15
C LEU A 634 19.69 9.01 -7.00
N VAL A 635 20.61 8.14 -6.55
CA VAL A 635 21.49 8.35 -5.38
C VAL A 635 22.60 9.35 -5.67
N LEU A 636 23.39 9.20 -6.73
CA LEU A 636 24.60 10.01 -6.92
C LEU A 636 24.37 11.47 -7.28
N GLY A 637 23.18 11.81 -7.76
CA GLY A 637 22.95 13.19 -8.11
C GLY A 637 22.56 14.07 -6.93
N SER A 638 22.39 13.56 -5.69
CA SER A 638 21.96 14.39 -4.54
C SER A 638 23.04 15.36 -4.11
N VAL A 639 23.19 16.43 -4.88
CA VAL A 639 23.80 17.67 -4.43
C VAL A 639 22.94 18.17 -3.26
N PRO A 640 23.55 18.62 -2.15
CA PRO A 640 22.81 19.28 -1.08
C PRO A 640 22.00 20.43 -1.68
N LEU A 641 20.69 20.46 -1.39
CA LEU A 641 19.87 21.63 -1.66
C LEU A 641 20.51 22.80 -0.88
N PRO A 642 20.74 23.97 -1.51
CA PRO A 642 21.18 25.16 -0.80
C PRO A 642 20.11 25.65 0.17
#